data_AF-A0AA42ATK5-F1
#
_entry.id   AF-A0AA42ATK5-F1
#
_cell.length_a   1.000
_cell.length_b   1.000
_cell.length_c   1.000
_cell.angle_alpha   90.00
_cell.angle_beta   90.00
_cell.angle_gamma   90.00
#
_symmetry.space_group_name_H-M   'P 1'
#
loop_
_entity.id
_entity.type
_entity.pdbx_description
1 polymer ?
#
loop_
_entity_poly.entity_id
_entity_poly.type
_entity_poly.pdbx_seq_one_letter_code
_entity_poly.pdbx_strand_id
1 'polypeptide(L)'
;MRRLLLTLIKRETLISTRNLILSIQNSLRTTMDSLLLQNRASESSESSNQVTIDPPIFNPLEPSVPISYPIKTLKELESRVYYKSFHYPFNKILCSRVLVCHDMAGGYIDDKWCQGGVNSEAYSNWHWYLMDIFVYFSHNLVTIPPPCWVNTAHTHGVKVLGTFIAEWDEGKLVCNELLATKESAQMYAERLSELAVALGFDGWLINIEVKLDVKQIPNMKEFVNHLTKTMHTSMPGSLVIWYDSVTIDGDLLWQDQLNEKNKPFFDLCDGIFVNYTWQEDYPKLSAKVAGERKYDVYMGIDVFGRNTFGGGQWTTYIALDVLKKDDVSAAIFAPGWAYENKEPPNFQTAENLWWGLVEKSWGVLQRYPKSLPFSSNFDQGHGYHFAVDGRQVSKDPWCNISCQTFQPVLEISEESLLNPMQVTVDFKEASYNGGGSILAKGTLEGTSHFKARLFKAKLPLGDLPIHITYSVRSHGNSKVGVSLVFSHDTNETKSVLLASPGDTLITMNQFASKFDKVIMPREVTNLEADAQAVPGWVIQESSIEMNGYTLREIFMVCYRTKHKSSQLKLEEDDKSTDTQLTSASSGYSASLGHITIKTSEQKLTFPKSTSWVTKGKFVSWSKSSSNDSKSLNFRLSWTLAGEHGFQLSKYNIYVSEITEKTVEGKMEEVEVKKEYLGVAAVQAYYVSSLKVSADVSSLKFVIQAWGVDGSFQELNSCPAFLLKVEGVPGINGKTNEPCIALLSESGWCPKQNSGASVQSWSLKVKSCANTTVFEIQKWGGECWIWKTILKVIMAMKRFMSCGFNKRHGYSSVKLVREKENWIREVFPSDMAEKIVHINSRANAVAGRLMWWPLEQGATSYSSIESGTNEMTMVNQREIP
;
A
#
# COMPACT_ATOMS: atom_id res chain seq x y z
N MET A 1 32.12 21.57 -36.79
CA MET A 1 32.35 20.62 -35.66
C MET A 1 31.14 19.75 -35.32
N ARG A 2 30.02 20.25 -34.76
CA ARG A 2 28.92 19.39 -34.21
C ARG A 2 28.42 18.27 -35.15
N ARG A 3 28.22 18.55 -36.45
CA ARG A 3 27.86 17.53 -37.46
C ARG A 3 28.97 16.50 -37.75
N LEU A 4 30.24 16.88 -37.64
CA LEU A 4 31.41 15.99 -37.87
C LEU A 4 31.65 15.03 -36.70
N LEU A 5 31.34 15.46 -35.48
CA LEU A 5 31.37 14.61 -34.28
C LEU A 5 30.30 13.51 -34.33
N LEU A 6 29.11 13.84 -34.85
CA LEU A 6 28.00 12.88 -35.02
C LEU A 6 28.28 11.80 -36.07
N THR A 7 29.19 12.03 -37.02
CA THR A 7 29.61 11.03 -38.02
C THR A 7 30.76 10.12 -37.56
N LEU A 8 31.46 10.47 -36.47
CA LEU A 8 32.65 9.74 -36.00
C LEU A 8 32.42 8.91 -34.72
N ILE A 9 31.27 9.08 -34.06
CA ILE A 9 30.93 8.35 -32.82
C ILE A 9 29.64 7.58 -33.06
N LYS A 10 29.71 6.25 -33.00
CA LYS A 10 28.51 5.41 -33.13
C LYS A 10 27.50 5.70 -32.01
N ARG A 11 26.21 5.63 -32.34
CA ARG A 11 25.10 5.77 -31.37
C ARG A 11 25.22 4.77 -30.22
N GLU A 12 25.64 3.53 -30.52
CA GLU A 12 26.01 2.49 -29.56
C GLU A 12 27.00 3.01 -28.50
N THR A 13 28.11 3.63 -28.93
CA THR A 13 29.16 4.15 -28.05
C THR A 13 28.65 5.30 -27.17
N LEU A 14 27.78 6.18 -27.70
CA LEU A 14 27.13 7.23 -26.92
C LEU A 14 26.15 6.66 -25.89
N ILE A 15 25.42 5.59 -26.22
CA ILE A 15 24.52 4.90 -25.28
C ILE A 15 25.32 4.21 -24.18
N SER A 16 26.35 3.42 -24.50
CA SER A 16 27.18 2.78 -23.47
C SER A 16 27.94 3.80 -22.60
N THR A 17 28.37 4.93 -23.17
CA THR A 17 28.99 6.01 -22.38
C THR A 17 27.97 6.72 -21.48
N ARG A 18 26.75 6.98 -21.97
CA ARG A 18 25.64 7.51 -21.14
C ARG A 18 25.30 6.55 -20.02
N ASN A 19 25.18 5.24 -20.31
CA ASN A 19 24.80 4.23 -19.32
C ASN A 19 25.91 4.03 -18.28
N LEU A 20 27.19 4.09 -18.68
CA LEU A 20 28.32 4.10 -17.76
C LEU A 20 28.32 5.35 -16.87
N ILE A 21 28.04 6.53 -17.43
CA ILE A 21 27.93 7.78 -16.66
C ILE A 21 26.75 7.71 -15.68
N LEU A 22 25.58 7.20 -16.10
CA LEU A 22 24.42 7.01 -15.22
C LEU A 22 24.68 5.96 -14.14
N SER A 23 25.39 4.86 -14.45
CA SER A 23 25.82 3.87 -13.46
C SER A 23 26.76 4.48 -12.42
N ILE A 24 27.74 5.27 -12.85
CA ILE A 24 28.66 6.00 -11.96
C ILE A 24 27.90 7.08 -11.15
N GLN A 25 26.95 7.80 -11.75
CA GLN A 25 26.13 8.79 -11.05
C GLN A 25 25.20 8.14 -10.01
N ASN A 26 24.59 7.00 -10.31
CA ASN A 26 23.76 6.25 -9.36
C ASN A 26 24.61 5.64 -8.23
N SER A 27 25.80 5.12 -8.54
CA SER A 27 26.77 4.62 -7.55
C SER A 27 27.29 5.76 -6.64
N LEU A 28 27.60 6.92 -7.20
CA LEU A 28 27.96 8.11 -6.42
C LEU A 28 26.78 8.66 -5.61
N ARG A 29 25.55 8.63 -6.15
CA ARG A 29 24.33 9.01 -5.43
C ARG A 29 24.10 8.09 -4.23
N THR A 30 24.02 6.77 -4.41
CA THR A 30 23.89 5.82 -3.28
C THR A 30 25.04 5.92 -2.26
N THR A 31 26.26 6.20 -2.70
CA THR A 31 27.41 6.43 -1.79
C THR A 31 27.25 7.75 -1.01
N MET A 32 26.77 8.82 -1.66
CA MET A 32 26.53 10.11 -1.03
C MET A 32 25.30 10.10 -0.12
N ASP A 33 24.23 9.41 -0.51
CA ASP A 33 23.03 9.20 0.31
C ASP A 33 23.36 8.31 1.52
N SER A 34 24.19 7.27 1.35
CA SER A 34 24.73 6.47 2.47
C SER A 34 25.59 7.31 3.42
N LEU A 35 26.39 8.26 2.90
CA LEU A 35 27.17 9.20 3.71
C LEU A 35 26.27 10.24 4.40
N LEU A 36 25.17 10.67 3.78
CA LEU A 36 24.19 11.58 4.38
C LEU A 36 23.34 10.88 5.46
N LEU A 37 23.02 9.60 5.27
CA LEU A 37 22.42 8.74 6.28
C LEU A 37 23.36 8.51 7.47
N GLN A 38 24.64 8.21 7.23
CA GLN A 38 25.64 8.11 8.30
C GLN A 38 25.82 9.43 9.06
N ASN A 39 25.89 10.57 8.37
CA ASN A 39 26.01 11.88 9.02
C ASN A 39 24.74 12.31 9.78
N ARG A 40 23.55 11.85 9.38
CA ARG A 40 22.31 12.03 10.18
C ARG A 40 22.24 11.12 11.39
N ALA A 41 22.80 9.91 11.32
CA ALA A 41 22.87 9.00 12.47
C ALA A 41 23.87 9.50 13.53
N SER A 42 24.96 10.16 13.13
CA SER A 42 26.02 10.62 14.04
C SER A 42 25.65 11.79 14.97
N GLU A 43 24.52 12.48 14.75
CA GLU A 43 24.03 13.51 15.68
C GLU A 43 23.04 12.95 16.73
N SER A 44 22.75 11.64 16.72
CA SER A 44 21.74 11.03 17.61
C SER A 44 22.13 9.66 18.21
N SER A 45 23.41 9.44 18.56
CA SER A 45 23.81 8.29 19.39
C SER A 45 25.13 8.48 20.15
N GLU A 46 25.05 8.71 21.47
CA GLU A 46 26.12 8.22 22.38
C GLU A 46 25.78 6.80 22.85
N SER A 47 26.81 5.96 23.01
CA SER A 47 26.75 4.59 23.54
C SER A 47 25.94 3.53 22.77
N SER A 48 26.58 2.84 21.82
CA SER A 48 27.05 1.45 22.03
C SER A 48 27.53 0.79 20.72
N ASN A 49 28.62 0.03 20.79
CA ASN A 49 29.15 -0.69 19.63
C ASN A 49 28.41 -2.01 19.42
N GLN A 50 27.67 -2.14 18.32
CA GLN A 50 27.27 -3.43 17.76
C GLN A 50 27.93 -3.64 16.40
N VAL A 51 28.36 -4.88 16.14
CA VAL A 51 28.94 -5.29 14.85
C VAL A 51 27.80 -5.43 13.84
N THR A 52 27.90 -4.73 12.71
CA THR A 52 26.99 -4.91 11.58
C THR A 52 27.22 -6.28 10.95
N ILE A 53 26.32 -7.22 11.24
CA ILE A 53 26.18 -8.48 10.51
C ILE A 53 25.17 -8.23 9.39
N ASP A 54 25.48 -8.63 8.16
CA ASP A 54 24.53 -8.53 7.05
C ASP A 54 23.23 -9.30 7.38
N PRO A 55 22.05 -8.79 6.98
CA PRO A 55 20.78 -9.46 7.27
C PRO A 55 20.77 -10.87 6.64
N PRO A 56 20.24 -11.89 7.35
CA PRO A 56 20.27 -13.27 6.88
C PRO A 56 19.48 -13.42 5.58
N ILE A 57 20.00 -14.26 4.68
CA ILE A 57 19.35 -14.62 3.42
C ILE A 57 17.98 -15.23 3.75
N PHE A 58 16.92 -14.70 3.15
CA PHE A 58 15.56 -15.19 3.36
C PHE A 58 15.42 -16.66 2.96
N ASN A 59 15.10 -17.53 3.93
CA ASN A 59 14.78 -18.93 3.68
C ASN A 59 13.26 -19.16 3.80
N PRO A 60 12.52 -19.37 2.68
CA PRO A 60 11.08 -19.57 2.71
C PRO A 60 10.64 -20.89 3.38
N LEU A 61 11.55 -21.78 3.74
CA LEU A 61 11.27 -23.05 4.43
C LEU A 61 11.37 -22.95 5.97
N GLU A 62 11.91 -21.86 6.51
CA GLU A 62 12.08 -21.66 7.96
C GLU A 62 10.94 -20.84 8.59
N PRO A 63 10.56 -21.11 9.86
CA PRO A 63 9.61 -20.28 10.59
C PRO A 63 10.11 -18.85 10.76
N SER A 64 9.37 -17.88 10.21
CA SER A 64 9.66 -16.45 10.33
C SER A 64 8.37 -15.62 10.23
N VAL A 65 8.47 -14.29 10.40
CA VAL A 65 7.33 -13.38 10.18
C VAL A 65 6.82 -13.55 8.74
N PRO A 66 5.51 -13.81 8.52
CA PRO A 66 5.02 -14.17 7.20
C PRO A 66 5.10 -12.99 6.22
N ILE A 67 6.09 -13.06 5.33
CA ILE A 67 6.19 -12.19 4.15
C ILE A 67 5.65 -12.83 2.88
N SER A 68 5.19 -11.98 1.97
CA SER A 68 5.08 -12.24 0.53
C SER A 68 6.41 -11.96 -0.16
N TYR A 69 6.69 -12.72 -1.22
CA TYR A 69 7.92 -12.63 -1.99
C TYR A 69 7.67 -13.13 -3.42
N PRO A 70 8.42 -12.63 -4.42
CA PRO A 70 8.33 -13.09 -5.80
C PRO A 70 9.13 -14.39 -6.02
N ILE A 71 8.85 -15.07 -7.14
CA ILE A 71 9.69 -16.18 -7.63
C ILE A 71 10.68 -15.60 -8.66
N LYS A 72 11.96 -15.97 -8.57
CA LYS A 72 13.05 -15.34 -9.32
C LYS A 72 13.58 -16.18 -10.48
N THR A 73 13.33 -17.49 -10.48
CA THR A 73 13.80 -18.41 -11.53
C THR A 73 12.72 -19.37 -12.01
N LEU A 74 12.81 -19.81 -13.27
CA LEU A 74 11.93 -20.83 -13.83
C LEU A 74 12.01 -22.15 -13.06
N LYS A 75 13.20 -22.52 -12.56
CA LYS A 75 13.41 -23.71 -11.73
C LYS A 75 12.63 -23.68 -10.41
N GLU A 76 12.56 -22.53 -9.74
CA GLU A 76 11.73 -22.38 -8.54
C GLU A 76 10.24 -22.54 -8.89
N LEU A 77 9.79 -21.92 -9.99
CA LEU A 77 8.42 -22.02 -10.50
C LEU A 77 8.03 -23.48 -10.84
N GLU A 78 8.83 -24.15 -11.66
CA GLU A 78 8.68 -25.56 -12.06
C GLU A 78 8.58 -26.49 -10.84
N SER A 79 9.52 -26.35 -9.89
CA SER A 79 9.66 -27.23 -8.71
C SER A 79 8.51 -27.16 -7.71
N ARG A 80 7.59 -26.20 -7.90
CA ARG A 80 6.50 -25.86 -6.99
C ARG A 80 6.99 -25.63 -5.55
N VAL A 81 8.18 -25.07 -5.36
CA VAL A 81 8.78 -24.88 -4.01
C VAL A 81 7.97 -23.92 -3.13
N TYR A 82 7.30 -22.93 -3.74
CA TYR A 82 6.44 -21.97 -3.03
C TYR A 82 5.37 -22.65 -2.15
N TYR A 83 4.76 -23.73 -2.63
CA TYR A 83 3.73 -24.50 -1.91
C TYR A 83 4.27 -25.24 -0.67
N LYS A 84 5.59 -25.42 -0.58
CA LYS A 84 6.30 -26.04 0.55
C LYS A 84 6.79 -24.99 1.55
N SER A 85 6.59 -23.70 1.27
CA SER A 85 7.01 -22.60 2.11
C SER A 85 6.19 -22.52 3.40
N PHE A 86 6.86 -22.13 4.50
CA PHE A 86 6.22 -21.76 5.76
C PHE A 86 5.15 -20.65 5.58
N HIS A 87 5.33 -19.80 4.57
CA HIS A 87 4.58 -18.57 4.31
C HIS A 87 3.28 -18.82 3.53
N TYR A 88 3.23 -19.88 2.72
CA TYR A 88 2.10 -20.18 1.80
C TYR A 88 0.69 -20.13 2.45
N PRO A 89 0.46 -20.60 3.69
CA PRO A 89 -0.87 -20.52 4.32
C PRO A 89 -1.41 -19.10 4.58
N PHE A 90 -0.57 -18.07 4.50
CA PHE A 90 -0.96 -16.68 4.77
C PHE A 90 -1.41 -15.92 3.50
N ASN A 91 -1.30 -16.53 2.31
CA ASN A 91 -1.42 -15.84 1.02
C ASN A 91 -2.64 -16.35 0.20
N LYS A 92 -3.89 -16.20 0.70
CA LYS A 92 -5.16 -16.71 0.09
C LYS A 92 -6.38 -15.74 0.23
N ILE A 93 -7.27 -15.65 -0.80
CA ILE A 93 -8.12 -14.46 -1.20
C ILE A 93 -9.23 -14.78 -2.28
N LEU A 94 -10.16 -13.84 -2.68
CA LEU A 94 -11.36 -14.03 -3.60
C LEU A 94 -12.00 -12.78 -4.39
N CYS A 95 -11.71 -12.50 -5.71
CA CYS A 95 -12.34 -11.69 -6.85
C CYS A 95 -12.91 -10.19 -6.76
N SER A 96 -13.19 -9.28 -7.77
CA SER A 96 -12.87 -8.97 -9.25
C SER A 96 -13.57 -7.60 -9.80
N ARG A 97 -13.35 -6.69 -10.86
CA ARG A 97 -12.83 -6.52 -12.33
C ARG A 97 -12.68 -5.03 -12.98
N VAL A 98 -11.57 -4.62 -13.73
CA VAL A 98 -11.22 -3.40 -14.65
C VAL A 98 -9.97 -2.42 -14.36
N LEU A 99 -8.91 -2.29 -15.20
CA LEU A 99 -7.46 -2.02 -14.83
C LEU A 99 -6.84 -0.67 -14.33
N VAL A 100 -5.92 -0.80 -13.34
CA VAL A 100 -4.78 0.08 -12.92
C VAL A 100 -3.50 -0.77 -12.70
N CYS A 101 -2.28 -0.22 -12.85
CA CYS A 101 -1.00 -0.93 -12.67
C CYS A 101 -0.06 -0.27 -11.62
N HIS A 102 0.19 -0.99 -10.54
CA HIS A 102 0.98 -0.56 -9.38
C HIS A 102 2.44 -1.01 -9.47
N ASP A 103 3.23 -0.24 -10.22
CA ASP A 103 4.68 -0.13 -10.01
C ASP A 103 4.92 0.96 -8.97
N MET A 104 5.50 0.59 -7.81
CA MET A 104 5.72 1.51 -6.69
C MET A 104 6.97 1.09 -5.93
N ALA A 105 8.00 1.94 -5.94
CA ALA A 105 9.30 1.74 -5.28
C ALA A 105 9.97 0.37 -5.51
N GLY A 106 9.63 -0.36 -6.58
CA GLY A 106 10.10 -1.72 -6.86
C GLY A 106 9.35 -2.87 -6.13
N GLY A 107 8.32 -2.54 -5.34
CA GLY A 107 7.44 -3.49 -4.64
C GLY A 107 8.05 -4.17 -3.41
N TYR A 108 7.18 -4.85 -2.65
CA TYR A 108 7.51 -5.66 -1.47
C TYR A 108 8.21 -4.86 -0.36
N ILE A 109 7.72 -3.64 -0.08
CA ILE A 109 8.23 -2.71 0.93
C ILE A 109 7.57 -2.96 2.31
N ASP A 110 6.60 -2.15 2.76
CA ASP A 110 5.78 -2.46 3.94
C ASP A 110 4.68 -3.47 3.65
N ASP A 111 4.20 -3.51 2.41
CA ASP A 111 3.13 -4.38 1.93
C ASP A 111 3.51 -5.87 1.87
N LYS A 112 4.80 -6.22 1.87
CA LYS A 112 5.22 -7.63 1.94
C LYS A 112 4.78 -8.31 3.23
N TRP A 113 4.60 -7.59 4.33
CA TRP A 113 4.28 -8.19 5.62
C TRP A 113 2.80 -8.61 5.67
N CYS A 114 2.51 -9.91 5.57
CA CYS A 114 1.13 -10.42 5.42
C CYS A 114 0.24 -10.19 6.67
N GLN A 115 0.84 -9.85 7.81
CA GLN A 115 0.17 -9.44 9.05
C GLN A 115 0.26 -7.92 9.31
N GLY A 116 0.93 -7.17 8.44
CA GLY A 116 1.24 -5.76 8.63
C GLY A 116 2.62 -5.47 9.24
N GLY A 117 2.94 -4.19 9.29
CA GLY A 117 4.14 -3.60 9.89
C GLY A 117 3.80 -2.43 10.82
N VAL A 118 4.81 -1.64 11.18
CA VAL A 118 4.73 -0.53 12.16
C VAL A 118 4.81 0.86 11.53
N ASN A 119 4.81 0.98 10.20
CA ASN A 119 4.94 2.24 9.49
C ASN A 119 3.56 2.90 9.29
N SER A 120 3.18 3.84 10.15
CA SER A 120 1.91 4.61 10.02
C SER A 120 1.80 5.41 8.72
N GLU A 121 2.91 5.66 8.04
CA GLU A 121 2.99 6.40 6.78
C GLU A 121 3.15 5.48 5.56
N ALA A 122 2.96 4.16 5.70
CA ALA A 122 3.06 3.24 4.56
C ALA A 122 2.04 3.56 3.46
N TYR A 123 2.44 3.44 2.18
CA TYR A 123 1.53 3.69 1.06
C TYR A 123 0.29 2.78 1.14
N SER A 124 -0.89 3.39 1.05
CA SER A 124 -2.15 2.70 0.87
C SER A 124 -2.93 3.37 -0.27
N ASN A 125 -3.75 2.58 -0.96
CA ASN A 125 -4.74 3.08 -1.91
C ASN A 125 -6.12 3.02 -1.25
N TRP A 126 -6.94 4.04 -1.46
CA TRP A 126 -8.36 4.03 -1.05
C TRP A 126 -9.32 4.41 -2.18
N HIS A 127 -8.80 4.69 -3.38
CA HIS A 127 -9.56 5.10 -4.57
C HIS A 127 -10.05 3.91 -5.40
N TRP A 128 -10.36 2.79 -4.73
CA TRP A 128 -10.93 1.57 -5.30
C TRP A 128 -12.30 1.74 -5.98
N TYR A 129 -12.84 2.96 -6.01
CA TYR A 129 -14.03 3.35 -6.77
C TYR A 129 -13.73 3.89 -8.18
N LEU A 130 -12.45 4.16 -8.48
CA LEU A 130 -11.95 4.62 -9.78
C LEU A 130 -11.19 3.53 -10.54
N MET A 131 -11.06 2.33 -9.96
CA MET A 131 -10.42 1.16 -10.55
C MET A 131 -11.16 -0.13 -10.18
N ASP A 132 -11.20 -1.06 -11.14
CA ASP A 132 -11.76 -2.42 -11.18
C ASP A 132 -10.75 -3.63 -11.07
N ILE A 133 -9.50 -3.49 -11.51
CA ILE A 133 -8.39 -4.47 -11.54
C ILE A 133 -7.19 -3.67 -11.06
N PHE A 134 -6.33 -4.32 -10.31
CA PHE A 134 -5.05 -3.80 -9.86
C PHE A 134 -3.96 -4.79 -10.28
N VAL A 135 -3.03 -4.40 -11.15
CA VAL A 135 -1.85 -5.22 -11.46
C VAL A 135 -0.80 -4.89 -10.41
N TYR A 136 -0.36 -5.87 -9.64
CA TYR A 136 0.78 -5.71 -8.76
C TYR A 136 2.06 -5.96 -9.57
N PHE A 137 2.92 -4.95 -9.68
CA PHE A 137 4.07 -4.94 -10.59
C PHE A 137 5.39 -4.87 -9.82
N SER A 138 6.39 -5.63 -10.29
CA SER A 138 7.78 -5.45 -9.88
C SER A 138 8.71 -6.11 -10.90
N HIS A 139 9.98 -5.71 -10.91
CA HIS A 139 11.04 -6.27 -11.74
C HIS A 139 11.54 -7.65 -11.22
N ASN A 140 10.61 -8.60 -11.03
CA ASN A 140 10.92 -9.99 -10.66
C ASN A 140 10.12 -10.95 -11.55
N LEU A 141 10.78 -11.99 -12.05
CA LEU A 141 10.27 -12.97 -13.03
C LEU A 141 8.81 -13.38 -12.82
N VAL A 142 8.46 -13.78 -11.60
CA VAL A 142 7.06 -13.97 -11.19
C VAL A 142 6.77 -13.09 -9.99
N THR A 143 6.11 -11.97 -10.24
CA THR A 143 5.58 -11.06 -9.22
C THR A 143 4.23 -11.59 -8.73
N ILE A 144 4.21 -12.15 -7.53
CA ILE A 144 3.03 -12.63 -6.82
C ILE A 144 2.46 -11.48 -5.98
N PRO A 145 1.19 -11.07 -6.17
CA PRO A 145 0.58 -10.01 -5.37
C PRO A 145 0.52 -10.35 -3.87
N PRO A 146 1.00 -9.46 -2.97
CA PRO A 146 0.82 -9.64 -1.53
C PRO A 146 -0.66 -9.73 -1.16
N PRO A 147 -1.07 -10.66 -0.26
CA PRO A 147 -2.48 -10.92 0.02
C PRO A 147 -3.18 -9.72 0.65
N CYS A 148 -2.45 -8.78 1.24
CA CYS A 148 -3.02 -7.57 1.82
C CYS A 148 -3.63 -6.65 0.75
N TRP A 149 -2.92 -6.41 -0.35
CA TRP A 149 -3.45 -5.71 -1.53
C TRP A 149 -4.70 -6.40 -2.06
N VAL A 150 -4.67 -7.73 -2.14
CA VAL A 150 -5.72 -8.46 -2.82
C VAL A 150 -6.98 -8.66 -1.97
N ASN A 151 -6.85 -8.91 -0.66
CA ASN A 151 -7.97 -8.84 0.29
C ASN A 151 -8.71 -7.50 0.17
N THR A 152 -7.95 -6.41 0.04
CA THR A 152 -8.47 -5.05 -0.02
C THR A 152 -9.16 -4.75 -1.34
N ALA A 153 -8.51 -5.08 -2.46
CA ALA A 153 -9.06 -4.95 -3.80
C ALA A 153 -10.36 -5.76 -3.93
N HIS A 154 -10.34 -7.05 -3.56
CA HIS A 154 -11.50 -7.94 -3.61
C HIS A 154 -12.67 -7.43 -2.77
N THR A 155 -12.40 -6.89 -1.57
CA THR A 155 -13.43 -6.24 -0.72
C THR A 155 -14.19 -5.13 -1.45
N HIS A 156 -13.51 -4.35 -2.30
CA HIS A 156 -14.11 -3.27 -3.09
C HIS A 156 -14.73 -3.72 -4.42
N GLY A 157 -14.61 -5.00 -4.77
CA GLY A 157 -14.93 -5.48 -6.11
C GLY A 157 -13.87 -5.10 -7.14
N VAL A 158 -12.59 -5.28 -6.79
CA VAL A 158 -11.44 -5.00 -7.65
C VAL A 158 -10.59 -6.28 -7.79
N LYS A 159 -10.34 -6.76 -9.01
CA LYS A 159 -9.42 -7.89 -9.29
C LYS A 159 -8.00 -7.56 -8.87
N VAL A 160 -7.17 -8.58 -8.68
CA VAL A 160 -5.72 -8.39 -8.73
C VAL A 160 -5.06 -9.34 -9.72
N LEU A 161 -4.16 -8.82 -10.56
CA LEU A 161 -3.28 -9.62 -11.40
C LEU A 161 -1.85 -9.58 -10.84
N GLY A 162 -1.15 -10.71 -10.92
CA GLY A 162 0.31 -10.75 -10.80
C GLY A 162 0.98 -10.29 -12.10
N THR A 163 2.30 -10.19 -12.09
CA THR A 163 3.10 -9.89 -13.29
C THR A 163 4.08 -11.04 -13.56
N PHE A 164 4.09 -11.56 -14.78
CA PHE A 164 5.19 -12.37 -15.32
C PHE A 164 6.02 -11.50 -16.25
N ILE A 165 7.30 -11.31 -15.93
CA ILE A 165 8.19 -10.42 -16.69
C ILE A 165 9.51 -11.08 -17.07
N ALA A 166 9.92 -10.92 -18.32
CA ALA A 166 11.24 -11.35 -18.81
C ALA A 166 11.98 -10.14 -19.39
N GLU A 167 12.97 -9.63 -18.65
CA GLU A 167 13.76 -8.45 -19.00
C GLU A 167 15.27 -8.72 -18.92
N TRP A 168 16.08 -7.92 -19.64
CA TRP A 168 17.55 -8.00 -19.69
C TRP A 168 18.11 -9.35 -20.20
N ASP A 169 19.41 -9.61 -20.00
CA ASP A 169 20.06 -10.84 -20.48
C ASP A 169 19.53 -12.08 -19.74
N GLU A 170 19.15 -11.93 -18.46
CA GLU A 170 18.49 -12.95 -17.64
C GLU A 170 17.14 -13.37 -18.23
N GLY A 171 16.29 -12.39 -18.60
CA GLY A 171 14.99 -12.63 -19.24
C GLY A 171 15.11 -13.34 -20.59
N LYS A 172 16.23 -13.14 -21.30
CA LYS A 172 16.52 -13.85 -22.53
C LYS A 172 16.88 -15.32 -22.29
N LEU A 173 17.61 -15.62 -21.21
CA LEU A 173 17.86 -17.01 -20.79
C LEU A 173 16.57 -17.71 -20.37
N VAL A 174 15.72 -17.01 -19.59
CA VAL A 174 14.36 -17.46 -19.24
C VAL A 174 13.55 -17.81 -20.50
N CYS A 175 13.49 -16.92 -21.50
CA CYS A 175 12.74 -17.17 -22.73
C CYS A 175 13.31 -18.34 -23.55
N ASN A 176 14.63 -18.58 -23.50
CA ASN A 176 15.24 -19.75 -24.17
C ASN A 176 14.83 -21.09 -23.54
N GLU A 177 14.59 -21.14 -22.23
CA GLU A 177 14.14 -22.33 -21.50
C GLU A 177 12.61 -22.52 -21.63
N LEU A 178 11.84 -21.47 -21.35
CA LEU A 178 10.37 -21.48 -21.42
C LEU A 178 9.84 -21.73 -22.83
N LEU A 179 10.49 -21.17 -23.87
CA LEU A 179 10.06 -21.30 -25.26
C LEU A 179 10.82 -22.39 -26.02
N ALA A 180 11.59 -23.26 -25.34
CA ALA A 180 12.37 -24.33 -25.96
C ALA A 180 11.51 -25.32 -26.76
N THR A 181 10.36 -25.71 -26.21
CA THR A 181 9.36 -26.57 -26.86
C THR A 181 7.94 -26.10 -26.52
N LYS A 182 6.94 -26.68 -27.20
CA LYS A 182 5.52 -26.42 -26.92
C LYS A 182 5.14 -26.85 -25.51
N GLU A 183 5.67 -27.99 -25.07
CA GLU A 183 5.41 -28.62 -23.78
C GLU A 183 6.04 -27.81 -22.63
N SER A 184 7.22 -27.22 -22.85
CA SER A 184 7.84 -26.27 -21.92
C SER A 184 6.92 -25.06 -21.70
N ALA A 185 6.47 -24.44 -22.79
CA ALA A 185 5.56 -23.29 -22.76
C ALA A 185 4.23 -23.62 -22.06
N GLN A 186 3.61 -24.77 -22.35
CA GLN A 186 2.40 -25.22 -21.67
C GLN A 186 2.62 -25.47 -20.17
N MET A 187 3.75 -26.09 -19.79
CA MET A 187 4.07 -26.42 -18.39
C MET A 187 4.26 -25.15 -17.53
N TYR A 188 4.97 -24.12 -18.01
CA TYR A 188 5.11 -22.88 -17.24
C TYR A 188 3.81 -22.08 -17.17
N ALA A 189 2.98 -22.09 -18.23
CA ALA A 189 1.63 -21.53 -18.19
C ALA A 189 0.75 -22.23 -17.14
N GLU A 190 0.84 -23.55 -17.02
CA GLU A 190 0.16 -24.30 -15.96
C GLU A 190 0.66 -23.92 -14.56
N ARG A 191 1.98 -23.77 -14.34
CA ARG A 191 2.52 -23.34 -13.02
C ARG A 191 2.02 -21.95 -12.60
N LEU A 192 1.90 -21.02 -13.56
CA LEU A 192 1.34 -19.68 -13.30
C LEU A 192 -0.16 -19.74 -13.00
N SER A 193 -0.91 -20.62 -13.68
CA SER A 193 -2.33 -20.82 -13.39
C SER A 193 -2.57 -21.49 -12.04
N GLU A 194 -1.78 -22.53 -11.70
CA GLU A 194 -1.78 -23.16 -10.38
C GLU A 194 -1.53 -22.13 -9.26
N LEU A 195 -0.58 -21.22 -9.44
CA LEU A 195 -0.28 -20.17 -8.47
C LEU A 195 -1.44 -19.18 -8.29
N ALA A 196 -2.00 -18.67 -9.39
CA ALA A 196 -3.12 -17.74 -9.35
C ALA A 196 -4.36 -18.36 -8.68
N VAL A 197 -4.67 -19.63 -8.98
CA VAL A 197 -5.78 -20.38 -8.36
C VAL A 197 -5.52 -20.70 -6.88
N ALA A 198 -4.33 -21.20 -6.55
CA ALA A 198 -4.02 -21.63 -5.19
C ALA A 198 -3.79 -20.47 -4.23
N LEU A 199 -3.31 -19.33 -4.73
CA LEU A 199 -3.18 -18.10 -3.96
C LEU A 199 -4.42 -17.21 -4.08
N GLY A 200 -5.28 -17.42 -5.08
CA GLY A 200 -6.63 -16.82 -5.19
C GLY A 200 -6.70 -15.44 -5.87
N PHE A 201 -5.70 -15.05 -6.67
CA PHE A 201 -5.71 -13.81 -7.45
C PHE A 201 -6.08 -14.06 -8.93
N ASP A 202 -6.60 -13.04 -9.60
CA ASP A 202 -7.42 -13.16 -10.81
C ASP A 202 -6.64 -13.36 -12.12
N GLY A 203 -5.32 -13.60 -12.08
CA GLY A 203 -4.49 -13.89 -13.26
C GLY A 203 -3.27 -12.98 -13.42
N TRP A 204 -2.92 -12.62 -14.66
CA TRP A 204 -1.57 -12.18 -15.01
C TRP A 204 -1.49 -11.07 -16.06
N LEU A 205 -0.62 -10.08 -15.83
CA LEU A 205 0.04 -9.30 -16.88
C LEU A 205 1.29 -10.07 -17.35
N ILE A 206 1.46 -10.21 -18.67
CA ILE A 206 2.60 -10.85 -19.31
C ILE A 206 3.41 -9.78 -20.05
N ASN A 207 4.65 -9.52 -19.62
CA ASN A 207 5.54 -8.58 -20.31
C ASN A 207 6.89 -9.24 -20.69
N ILE A 208 7.20 -9.27 -21.98
CA ILE A 208 8.43 -9.87 -22.52
C ILE A 208 9.31 -8.75 -23.08
N GLU A 209 10.10 -8.12 -22.22
CA GLU A 209 11.02 -7.03 -22.58
C GLU A 209 12.37 -7.54 -23.13
N VAL A 210 12.33 -8.61 -23.96
CA VAL A 210 13.52 -9.23 -24.57
C VAL A 210 13.27 -9.67 -26.01
N LYS A 211 14.24 -9.43 -26.90
CA LYS A 211 14.18 -9.94 -28.29
C LYS A 211 14.27 -11.46 -28.33
N LEU A 212 13.32 -12.09 -29.01
CA LEU A 212 13.25 -13.53 -29.27
C LEU A 212 13.84 -13.91 -30.64
N ASP A 213 14.18 -15.19 -30.83
CA ASP A 213 14.29 -15.80 -32.16
C ASP A 213 12.87 -16.00 -32.72
N VAL A 214 12.65 -15.72 -34.00
CA VAL A 214 11.36 -15.93 -34.68
C VAL A 214 10.84 -17.37 -34.54
N LYS A 215 11.73 -18.36 -34.35
CA LYS A 215 11.40 -19.76 -34.05
C LYS A 215 10.70 -19.97 -32.69
N GLN A 216 10.85 -19.04 -31.75
CA GLN A 216 10.22 -19.09 -30.43
C GLN A 216 8.79 -18.52 -30.44
N ILE A 217 8.44 -17.69 -31.44
CA ILE A 217 7.12 -17.04 -31.52
C ILE A 217 5.94 -18.03 -31.55
N PRO A 218 5.98 -19.20 -32.23
CA PRO A 218 4.93 -20.22 -32.12
C PRO A 218 4.72 -20.70 -30.68
N ASN A 219 5.80 -20.93 -29.92
CA ASN A 219 5.71 -21.35 -28.52
C ASN A 219 5.27 -20.19 -27.60
N MET A 220 5.63 -18.94 -27.94
CA MET A 220 5.19 -17.74 -27.20
C MET A 220 3.69 -17.52 -27.34
N LYS A 221 3.15 -17.73 -28.55
CA LYS A 221 1.71 -17.73 -28.82
C LYS A 221 1.01 -18.87 -28.08
N GLU A 222 1.58 -20.07 -28.05
CA GLU A 222 1.01 -21.18 -27.28
C GLU A 222 1.03 -20.91 -25.77
N PHE A 223 2.09 -20.34 -25.21
CA PHE A 223 2.14 -19.96 -23.79
C PHE A 223 0.96 -19.03 -23.41
N VAL A 224 0.76 -17.95 -24.16
CA VAL A 224 -0.33 -16.99 -23.92
C VAL A 224 -1.71 -17.65 -24.08
N ASN A 225 -1.90 -18.43 -25.15
CA ASN A 225 -3.12 -19.17 -25.47
C ASN A 225 -3.48 -20.22 -24.39
N HIS A 226 -2.49 -21.00 -23.95
CA HIS A 226 -2.67 -22.07 -22.95
C HIS A 226 -2.85 -21.50 -21.54
N LEU A 227 -2.12 -20.43 -21.19
CA LEU A 227 -2.31 -19.72 -19.91
C LEU A 227 -3.72 -19.16 -19.81
N THR A 228 -4.20 -18.45 -20.83
CA THR A 228 -5.56 -17.88 -20.87
C THR A 228 -6.62 -18.95 -20.68
N LYS A 229 -6.54 -20.04 -21.45
CA LYS A 229 -7.49 -21.16 -21.35
C LYS A 229 -7.46 -21.87 -20.00
N THR A 230 -6.27 -22.10 -19.44
CA THR A 230 -6.10 -22.78 -18.15
C THR A 230 -6.59 -21.89 -17.00
N MET A 231 -6.32 -20.58 -17.07
CA MET A 231 -6.86 -19.58 -16.15
C MET A 231 -8.39 -19.54 -16.18
N HIS A 232 -9.02 -19.41 -17.36
CA HIS A 232 -10.49 -19.37 -17.46
C HIS A 232 -11.15 -20.67 -17.00
N THR A 233 -10.53 -21.82 -17.27
CA THR A 233 -11.04 -23.14 -16.87
C THR A 233 -10.97 -23.34 -15.35
N SER A 234 -9.88 -22.87 -14.72
CA SER A 234 -9.62 -23.09 -13.29
C SER A 234 -10.18 -22.00 -12.39
N MET A 235 -10.34 -20.79 -12.92
CA MET A 235 -10.92 -19.62 -12.26
C MET A 235 -11.79 -18.86 -13.27
N PRO A 236 -13.11 -19.16 -13.34
CA PRO A 236 -14.02 -18.56 -14.31
C PRO A 236 -14.01 -17.03 -14.25
N GLY A 237 -13.65 -16.41 -15.37
CA GLY A 237 -13.61 -14.95 -15.48
C GLY A 237 -12.42 -14.30 -14.79
N SER A 238 -11.28 -14.99 -14.64
CA SER A 238 -9.91 -14.46 -14.51
C SER A 238 -9.48 -13.61 -15.73
N LEU A 239 -8.21 -13.15 -15.82
CA LEU A 239 -7.63 -12.49 -17.01
C LEU A 239 -6.17 -12.85 -17.26
N VAL A 240 -5.80 -12.87 -18.55
CA VAL A 240 -4.43 -12.74 -19.02
C VAL A 240 -4.33 -11.52 -19.94
N ILE A 241 -3.40 -10.61 -19.66
CA ILE A 241 -3.18 -9.38 -20.44
C ILE A 241 -1.76 -9.39 -20.99
N TRP A 242 -1.60 -9.12 -22.28
CA TRP A 242 -0.31 -9.00 -22.96
C TRP A 242 0.20 -7.55 -22.90
N TYR A 243 1.47 -7.32 -22.60
CA TYR A 243 2.10 -6.01 -22.78
C TYR A 243 2.63 -5.85 -24.21
N ASP A 244 2.47 -4.67 -24.80
CA ASP A 244 2.93 -4.34 -26.15
C ASP A 244 4.47 -4.21 -26.23
N SER A 245 5.20 -5.33 -26.16
CA SER A 245 6.67 -5.37 -26.22
C SER A 245 7.21 -6.18 -27.41
N VAL A 246 7.04 -7.51 -27.44
CA VAL A 246 7.55 -8.35 -28.56
C VAL A 246 6.54 -8.48 -29.69
N THR A 247 7.01 -8.21 -30.90
CA THR A 247 6.26 -8.37 -32.15
C THR A 247 6.25 -9.83 -32.64
N ILE A 248 5.34 -10.15 -33.56
CA ILE A 248 5.26 -11.47 -34.22
C ILE A 248 6.53 -11.89 -35.00
N ASP A 249 7.47 -10.97 -35.26
CA ASP A 249 8.74 -11.26 -35.93
C ASP A 249 9.87 -11.63 -34.95
N GLY A 250 9.62 -11.56 -33.63
CA GLY A 250 10.62 -11.76 -32.56
C GLY A 250 11.28 -10.47 -32.06
N ASP A 251 11.16 -9.37 -32.80
CA ASP A 251 11.71 -8.08 -32.40
C ASP A 251 10.95 -7.48 -31.20
N LEU A 252 11.71 -7.13 -30.16
CA LEU A 252 11.29 -6.24 -29.08
C LEU A 252 11.15 -4.83 -29.65
N LEU A 253 9.92 -4.40 -29.86
CA LEU A 253 9.57 -3.11 -30.46
C LEU A 253 8.14 -2.77 -30.07
N TRP A 254 7.99 -2.02 -28.97
CA TRP A 254 6.71 -1.42 -28.56
C TRP A 254 6.09 -0.70 -29.76
N GLN A 255 4.82 -0.97 -30.04
CA GLN A 255 4.12 -0.44 -31.21
C GLN A 255 3.39 0.87 -30.90
N ASP A 256 3.10 1.13 -29.62
CA ASP A 256 2.28 2.23 -29.11
C ASP A 256 0.83 2.23 -29.62
N GLN A 257 0.41 1.16 -30.31
CA GLN A 257 -0.96 0.93 -30.79
C GLN A 257 -1.19 -0.56 -31.05
N LEU A 258 -2.44 -1.01 -30.97
CA LEU A 258 -2.82 -2.34 -31.48
C LEU A 258 -2.75 -2.34 -33.02
N ASN A 259 -1.91 -3.19 -33.59
CA ASN A 259 -1.77 -3.38 -35.04
C ASN A 259 -1.33 -4.82 -35.39
N GLU A 260 -1.18 -5.14 -36.69
CA GLU A 260 -0.84 -6.50 -37.16
C GLU A 260 0.42 -7.13 -36.50
N LYS A 261 1.33 -6.33 -35.95
CA LYS A 261 2.56 -6.80 -35.28
C LYS A 261 2.35 -7.34 -33.86
N ASN A 262 1.30 -6.93 -33.16
CA ASN A 262 0.99 -7.35 -31.78
C ASN A 262 -0.43 -7.96 -31.64
N LYS A 263 -1.36 -7.68 -32.57
CA LYS A 263 -2.73 -8.24 -32.59
C LYS A 263 -2.79 -9.78 -32.46
N PRO A 264 -1.88 -10.57 -33.08
CA PRO A 264 -1.88 -12.02 -32.91
C PRO A 264 -1.47 -12.54 -31.52
N PHE A 265 -1.15 -11.66 -30.56
CA PHE A 265 -1.08 -12.00 -29.13
C PHE A 265 -2.36 -11.56 -28.41
N PHE A 266 -2.86 -10.35 -28.69
CA PHE A 266 -4.17 -9.85 -28.21
C PHE A 266 -5.33 -10.80 -28.52
N ASP A 267 -5.34 -11.42 -29.71
CA ASP A 267 -6.35 -12.39 -30.13
C ASP A 267 -6.27 -13.74 -29.37
N LEU A 268 -5.24 -13.95 -28.54
CA LEU A 268 -5.01 -15.16 -27.75
C LEU A 268 -5.17 -14.96 -26.23
N CYS A 269 -5.47 -13.74 -25.78
CA CYS A 269 -5.66 -13.37 -24.37
C CYS A 269 -6.79 -12.34 -24.16
N ASP A 270 -7.07 -11.98 -22.92
CA ASP A 270 -8.21 -11.13 -22.57
C ASP A 270 -8.03 -9.64 -22.88
N GLY A 271 -6.80 -9.18 -23.11
CA GLY A 271 -6.55 -7.81 -23.56
C GLY A 271 -5.08 -7.50 -23.80
N ILE A 272 -4.82 -6.26 -24.22
CA ILE A 272 -3.47 -5.72 -24.44
C ILE A 272 -3.28 -4.42 -23.64
N PHE A 273 -2.18 -4.37 -22.88
CA PHE A 273 -1.65 -3.15 -22.30
C PHE A 273 -0.69 -2.55 -23.34
N VAL A 274 -1.14 -1.48 -24.01
CA VAL A 274 -0.34 -0.79 -25.04
C VAL A 274 0.66 0.15 -24.39
N ASN A 275 1.89 0.19 -24.89
CA ASN A 275 2.96 1.01 -24.34
C ASN A 275 2.61 2.51 -24.36
N TYR A 276 3.14 3.27 -23.39
CA TYR A 276 2.67 4.62 -23.07
C TYR A 276 3.15 5.75 -23.99
N THR A 277 4.00 5.49 -25.01
CA THR A 277 4.57 6.55 -25.88
C THR A 277 3.73 6.88 -27.12
N TRP A 278 2.40 6.67 -27.03
CA TRP A 278 1.43 6.85 -28.10
C TRP A 278 1.12 8.31 -28.49
N GLN A 279 0.52 8.47 -29.68
CA GLN A 279 0.14 9.75 -30.28
C GLN A 279 -1.39 9.88 -30.37
N GLU A 280 -1.93 11.10 -30.54
CA GLU A 280 -3.37 11.37 -30.34
C GLU A 280 -4.34 10.48 -31.17
N ASP A 281 -4.02 10.11 -32.42
CA ASP A 281 -4.87 9.21 -33.22
C ASP A 281 -4.68 7.71 -32.90
N TYR A 282 -3.65 7.31 -32.15
CA TYR A 282 -3.31 5.90 -31.91
C TYR A 282 -4.36 5.12 -31.08
N PRO A 283 -5.03 5.70 -30.06
CA PRO A 283 -6.17 5.08 -29.38
C PRO A 283 -7.29 4.68 -30.36
N LYS A 284 -7.75 5.62 -31.18
CA LYS A 284 -8.76 5.43 -32.22
C LYS A 284 -8.37 4.46 -33.33
N LEU A 285 -7.09 4.45 -33.73
CA LEU A 285 -6.56 3.44 -34.65
C LEU A 285 -6.59 2.04 -34.00
N SER A 286 -6.21 1.93 -32.72
CA SER A 286 -6.25 0.68 -31.96
C SER A 286 -7.69 0.16 -31.79
N ALA A 287 -8.65 1.04 -31.46
CA ALA A 287 -10.07 0.72 -31.39
C ALA A 287 -10.58 0.11 -32.71
N LYS A 288 -10.19 0.69 -33.84
CA LYS A 288 -10.55 0.20 -35.18
C LYS A 288 -9.96 -1.18 -35.50
N VAL A 289 -8.78 -1.51 -34.98
CA VAL A 289 -8.16 -2.84 -35.15
C VAL A 289 -8.77 -3.88 -34.19
N ALA A 290 -9.22 -3.45 -33.00
CA ALA A 290 -9.87 -4.31 -32.02
C ALA A 290 -11.34 -4.63 -32.35
N GLY A 291 -12.05 -3.71 -33.02
CA GLY A 291 -13.49 -3.81 -33.29
C GLY A 291 -14.29 -3.83 -31.99
N GLU A 292 -15.16 -4.83 -31.82
CA GLU A 292 -15.97 -5.02 -30.60
C GLU A 292 -15.11 -5.17 -29.33
N ARG A 293 -13.84 -5.59 -29.46
CA ARG A 293 -12.88 -5.71 -28.34
C ARG A 293 -12.15 -4.41 -28.01
N LYS A 294 -12.61 -3.24 -28.46
CA LYS A 294 -11.93 -1.94 -28.24
C LYS A 294 -11.67 -1.61 -26.75
N TYR A 295 -12.52 -2.06 -25.83
CA TYR A 295 -12.30 -1.89 -24.38
C TYR A 295 -11.33 -2.91 -23.76
N ASP A 296 -10.91 -3.95 -24.51
CA ASP A 296 -9.82 -4.85 -24.12
C ASP A 296 -8.44 -4.28 -24.51
N VAL A 297 -8.41 -3.13 -25.19
CA VAL A 297 -7.20 -2.32 -25.43
C VAL A 297 -7.07 -1.32 -24.30
N TYR A 298 -6.04 -1.48 -23.48
CA TYR A 298 -5.71 -0.60 -22.36
C TYR A 298 -4.50 0.25 -22.75
N MET A 299 -4.73 1.50 -23.15
CA MET A 299 -3.64 2.40 -23.55
C MET A 299 -2.89 2.91 -22.31
N GLY A 300 -1.58 2.68 -22.25
CA GLY A 300 -0.73 3.00 -21.10
C GLY A 300 -0.59 4.49 -20.84
N ILE A 301 -0.59 4.90 -19.57
CA ILE A 301 -0.26 6.27 -19.15
C ILE A 301 0.74 6.18 -18.00
N ASP A 302 1.99 6.60 -18.23
CA ASP A 302 3.00 6.65 -17.16
C ASP A 302 2.82 7.90 -16.30
N VAL A 303 2.40 7.73 -15.06
CA VAL A 303 2.15 8.86 -14.14
C VAL A 303 3.45 9.61 -13.78
N PHE A 304 4.63 9.02 -13.93
CA PHE A 304 5.89 9.75 -13.76
C PHE A 304 6.23 10.70 -14.95
N GLY A 305 5.54 10.55 -16.10
CA GLY A 305 5.69 11.46 -17.24
C GLY A 305 6.76 11.09 -18.28
N ARG A 306 7.26 9.84 -18.30
CA ARG A 306 8.40 9.38 -19.11
C ARG A 306 8.05 9.21 -20.60
N ASN A 307 7.86 10.33 -21.29
CA ASN A 307 7.42 10.44 -22.70
C ASN A 307 5.96 9.97 -22.95
N THR A 308 5.14 9.87 -21.90
CA THR A 308 3.72 9.54 -22.04
C THR A 308 2.94 10.65 -22.75
N PHE A 309 1.87 10.30 -23.47
CA PHE A 309 0.88 11.28 -23.91
C PHE A 309 0.30 12.05 -22.70
N GLY A 310 0.04 13.35 -22.88
CA GLY A 310 -0.44 14.23 -21.81
C GLY A 310 0.59 14.60 -20.73
N GLY A 311 1.79 14.00 -20.74
CA GLY A 311 2.88 14.35 -19.81
C GLY A 311 2.81 13.72 -18.40
N GLY A 312 1.76 12.97 -18.07
CA GLY A 312 1.61 12.29 -16.79
C GLY A 312 1.39 13.26 -15.62
N GLN A 313 1.76 12.87 -14.41
CA GLN A 313 1.74 13.68 -13.19
C GLN A 313 0.37 14.34 -12.97
N TRP A 314 0.33 15.61 -12.52
CA TRP A 314 -0.88 16.43 -12.43
C TRP A 314 -1.68 16.57 -13.75
N THR A 315 -1.07 16.28 -14.89
CA THR A 315 -1.66 16.33 -16.24
C THR A 315 -2.13 14.98 -16.79
N THR A 316 -2.11 13.90 -15.99
CA THR A 316 -2.54 12.54 -16.38
C THR A 316 -3.95 12.50 -16.99
N TYR A 317 -4.86 13.36 -16.52
CA TYR A 317 -6.24 13.44 -17.03
C TYR A 317 -6.33 13.80 -18.53
N ILE A 318 -5.35 14.51 -19.09
CA ILE A 318 -5.33 14.88 -20.51
C ILE A 318 -5.28 13.62 -21.40
N ALA A 319 -4.56 12.59 -20.96
CA ALA A 319 -4.56 11.30 -21.64
C ALA A 319 -5.89 10.56 -21.46
N LEU A 320 -6.41 10.50 -20.22
CA LEU A 320 -7.69 9.85 -19.92
C LEU A 320 -8.86 10.44 -20.73
N ASP A 321 -8.91 11.76 -20.92
CA ASP A 321 -9.93 12.44 -21.73
C ASP A 321 -9.89 12.02 -23.21
N VAL A 322 -8.70 11.84 -23.78
CA VAL A 322 -8.52 11.33 -25.17
C VAL A 322 -8.93 9.87 -25.27
N LEU A 323 -8.50 9.01 -24.35
CA LEU A 323 -8.84 7.58 -24.35
C LEU A 323 -10.36 7.35 -24.21
N LYS A 324 -11.01 8.13 -23.36
CA LYS A 324 -12.47 8.09 -23.14
C LYS A 324 -13.26 8.61 -24.34
N LYS A 325 -12.76 9.63 -25.03
CA LYS A 325 -13.32 10.16 -26.28
C LYS A 325 -13.21 9.16 -27.44
N ASP A 326 -12.10 8.44 -27.52
CA ASP A 326 -11.79 7.48 -28.60
C ASP A 326 -12.21 6.04 -28.28
N ASP A 327 -12.96 5.85 -27.18
CA ASP A 327 -13.75 4.65 -26.88
C ASP A 327 -12.90 3.37 -26.61
N VAL A 328 -11.75 3.55 -25.95
CA VAL A 328 -10.84 2.48 -25.47
C VAL A 328 -10.66 2.54 -23.95
N SER A 329 -9.99 1.54 -23.37
CA SER A 329 -9.63 1.54 -21.93
C SER A 329 -8.27 2.22 -21.68
N ALA A 330 -8.04 2.62 -20.42
CA ALA A 330 -6.77 3.16 -19.95
C ALA A 330 -6.00 2.13 -19.11
N ALA A 331 -4.67 2.24 -19.10
CA ALA A 331 -3.79 1.56 -18.15
C ALA A 331 -2.91 2.60 -17.43
N ILE A 332 -3.39 3.09 -16.28
CA ILE A 332 -2.63 3.99 -15.42
C ILE A 332 -1.44 3.22 -14.81
N PHE A 333 -0.22 3.66 -15.08
CA PHE A 333 1.03 3.03 -14.67
C PHE A 333 1.77 3.89 -13.64
N ALA A 334 2.23 3.24 -12.56
CA ALA A 334 2.97 3.84 -11.46
C ALA A 334 2.26 5.01 -10.72
N PRO A 335 0.98 4.87 -10.31
CA PRO A 335 0.24 5.93 -9.62
C PRO A 335 0.81 6.30 -8.23
N GLY A 336 1.70 5.48 -7.65
CA GLY A 336 2.43 5.80 -6.42
C GLY A 336 3.36 7.03 -6.52
N TRP A 337 3.46 7.63 -7.71
CA TRP A 337 4.16 8.89 -8.01
C TRP A 337 4.00 9.99 -6.93
N ALA A 338 2.78 10.28 -6.46
CA ALA A 338 2.55 11.36 -5.48
C ALA A 338 3.15 11.05 -4.10
N TYR A 339 3.14 9.78 -3.70
CA TYR A 339 3.78 9.29 -2.48
C TYR A 339 5.32 9.30 -2.60
N GLU A 340 5.86 8.77 -3.70
CA GLU A 340 7.31 8.65 -3.91
C GLU A 340 8.00 10.02 -4.04
N ASN A 341 7.38 10.97 -4.73
CA ASN A 341 7.89 12.35 -4.86
C ASN A 341 7.53 13.24 -3.66
N LYS A 342 6.62 12.78 -2.78
CA LYS A 342 6.14 13.48 -1.58
C LYS A 342 5.47 14.81 -1.93
N GLU A 343 4.54 14.75 -2.87
CA GLU A 343 3.84 15.93 -3.39
C GLU A 343 3.16 16.73 -2.26
N PRO A 344 3.24 18.07 -2.29
CA PRO A 344 2.71 18.93 -1.23
C PRO A 344 1.17 19.02 -1.28
N PRO A 345 0.51 19.41 -0.17
CA PRO A 345 1.09 19.72 1.14
C PRO A 345 1.40 18.48 2.00
N ASN A 346 0.84 17.32 1.63
CA ASN A 346 1.06 16.02 2.24
C ASN A 346 0.44 14.94 1.33
N PHE A 347 0.89 13.69 1.48
CA PHE A 347 0.41 12.54 0.71
C PHE A 347 -1.13 12.43 0.68
N GLN A 348 -1.80 12.48 1.84
CA GLN A 348 -3.26 12.36 1.93
C GLN A 348 -4.00 13.40 1.09
N THR A 349 -3.49 14.63 1.02
CA THR A 349 -4.10 15.72 0.23
C THR A 349 -3.75 15.60 -1.25
N ALA A 350 -2.48 15.31 -1.56
CA ALA A 350 -2.00 15.19 -2.94
C ALA A 350 -2.63 14.00 -3.68
N GLU A 351 -2.66 12.82 -3.04
CA GLU A 351 -3.27 11.60 -3.59
C GLU A 351 -4.77 11.83 -3.86
N ASN A 352 -5.50 12.46 -2.93
CA ASN A 352 -6.92 12.76 -3.13
C ASN A 352 -7.18 13.81 -4.23
N LEU A 353 -6.35 14.86 -4.35
CA LEU A 353 -6.45 15.82 -5.47
C LEU A 353 -6.15 15.13 -6.81
N TRP A 354 -5.12 14.28 -6.86
CA TRP A 354 -4.70 13.59 -8.07
C TRP A 354 -5.76 12.60 -8.56
N TRP A 355 -6.26 11.73 -7.70
CA TRP A 355 -7.39 10.85 -8.02
C TRP A 355 -8.70 11.62 -8.25
N GLY A 356 -8.87 12.82 -7.70
CA GLY A 356 -9.98 13.72 -8.03
C GLY A 356 -9.97 14.16 -9.51
N LEU A 357 -8.80 14.31 -10.12
CA LEU A 357 -8.67 14.53 -11.58
C LEU A 357 -9.07 13.28 -12.38
N VAL A 358 -8.75 12.09 -11.86
CA VAL A 358 -9.17 10.80 -12.43
C VAL A 358 -10.69 10.60 -12.31
N GLU A 359 -11.33 10.96 -11.19
CA GLU A 359 -12.80 10.93 -11.07
C GLU A 359 -13.45 11.92 -12.05
N LYS A 360 -12.90 13.14 -12.17
CA LYS A 360 -13.43 14.18 -13.06
C LYS A 360 -13.36 13.79 -14.54
N SER A 361 -12.27 13.17 -14.97
CA SER A 361 -12.09 12.68 -16.34
C SER A 361 -12.81 11.36 -16.59
N TRP A 362 -12.46 10.30 -15.86
CA TRP A 362 -12.91 8.94 -16.14
C TRP A 362 -14.30 8.63 -15.53
N GLY A 363 -14.51 9.03 -14.28
CA GLY A 363 -15.75 8.80 -13.53
C GLY A 363 -15.71 7.57 -12.62
N VAL A 364 -16.74 7.44 -11.77
CA VAL A 364 -16.83 6.37 -10.76
C VAL A 364 -17.31 5.06 -11.35
N LEU A 365 -16.45 4.04 -11.25
CA LEU A 365 -16.65 2.68 -11.73
C LEU A 365 -17.34 1.83 -10.65
N GLN A 366 -16.69 1.65 -9.49
CA GLN A 366 -17.29 0.90 -8.38
C GLN A 366 -18.25 1.74 -7.54
N ARG A 367 -19.38 1.13 -7.21
CA ARG A 367 -20.47 1.73 -6.42
C ARG A 367 -20.91 0.74 -5.36
N TYR A 368 -20.96 1.18 -4.11
CA TYR A 368 -21.28 0.34 -2.95
C TYR A 368 -22.08 1.14 -1.90
N PRO A 369 -22.97 0.50 -1.12
CA PRO A 369 -23.36 -0.91 -1.19
C PRO A 369 -24.02 -1.33 -2.52
N LYS A 370 -23.81 -2.60 -2.89
CA LYS A 370 -24.57 -3.34 -3.92
C LYS A 370 -25.48 -4.41 -3.32
N SER A 371 -25.12 -4.89 -2.13
CA SER A 371 -25.71 -6.00 -1.39
C SER A 371 -25.69 -5.67 0.11
N LEU A 372 -26.33 -6.53 0.92
CA LEU A 372 -26.33 -6.45 2.38
C LEU A 372 -25.88 -7.80 2.99
N PRO A 373 -25.28 -7.83 4.19
CA PRO A 373 -24.93 -6.67 5.01
C PRO A 373 -23.82 -5.82 4.38
N PHE A 374 -23.79 -4.54 4.73
CA PHE A 374 -22.76 -3.59 4.35
C PHE A 374 -22.19 -2.97 5.62
N SER A 375 -20.87 -2.82 5.71
CA SER A 375 -20.22 -2.12 6.82
C SER A 375 -18.97 -1.37 6.37
N SER A 376 -18.77 -0.18 6.92
CA SER A 376 -17.52 0.57 6.81
C SER A 376 -17.16 1.21 8.14
N ASN A 377 -15.87 1.12 8.49
CA ASN A 377 -15.22 1.89 9.57
C ASN A 377 -14.34 3.03 9.04
N PHE A 378 -14.29 3.24 7.73
CA PHE A 378 -13.45 4.25 7.05
C PHE A 378 -11.93 4.13 7.31
N ASP A 379 -11.48 3.03 7.92
CA ASP A 379 -10.06 2.76 8.16
C ASP A 379 -9.35 2.46 6.83
N GLN A 380 -8.23 3.13 6.58
CA GLN A 380 -7.44 2.98 5.36
C GLN A 380 -6.33 1.92 5.51
N GLY A 381 -6.31 1.22 6.64
CA GLY A 381 -5.38 0.13 6.91
C GLY A 381 -4.04 0.60 7.47
N HIS A 382 -4.01 1.76 8.13
CA HIS A 382 -2.87 2.28 8.88
C HIS A 382 -3.35 3.28 9.94
N GLY A 383 -2.49 3.61 10.90
CA GLY A 383 -2.76 4.65 11.90
C GLY A 383 -1.72 4.72 13.01
N TYR A 384 -1.88 5.69 13.91
CA TYR A 384 -1.03 5.88 15.09
C TYR A 384 -1.54 5.11 16.33
N HIS A 385 -2.74 4.55 16.25
CA HIS A 385 -3.39 3.73 17.29
C HIS A 385 -4.31 2.70 16.63
N PHE A 386 -4.82 1.76 17.43
CA PHE A 386 -5.86 0.81 17.00
C PHE A 386 -7.01 0.81 18.01
N ALA A 387 -8.25 0.96 17.54
CA ALA A 387 -9.46 0.89 18.35
C ALA A 387 -10.35 -0.31 17.98
N VAL A 388 -11.13 -0.81 18.94
CA VAL A 388 -12.21 -1.80 18.74
C VAL A 388 -13.40 -1.38 19.61
N ASP A 389 -14.57 -1.22 19.00
CA ASP A 389 -15.80 -0.66 19.59
C ASP A 389 -15.55 0.65 20.36
N GLY A 390 -14.72 1.52 19.77
CA GLY A 390 -14.27 2.82 20.29
C GLY A 390 -13.28 2.74 21.46
N ARG A 391 -12.94 1.55 21.94
CA ARG A 391 -11.89 1.36 22.95
C ARG A 391 -10.54 1.27 22.26
N GLN A 392 -9.62 2.15 22.62
CA GLN A 392 -8.24 2.06 22.15
C GLN A 392 -7.57 0.81 22.73
N VAL A 393 -7.20 -0.14 21.88
CA VAL A 393 -6.55 -1.41 22.25
C VAL A 393 -5.05 -1.43 21.96
N SER A 394 -4.56 -0.51 21.11
CA SER A 394 -3.14 -0.19 20.98
C SER A 394 -2.92 1.30 20.75
N LYS A 395 -1.72 1.78 21.14
CA LYS A 395 -1.21 3.15 21.00
C LYS A 395 0.03 3.23 20.10
N ASP A 396 0.39 2.12 19.48
CA ASP A 396 1.58 1.99 18.67
C ASP A 396 1.22 2.12 17.18
N PRO A 397 2.08 2.73 16.35
CA PRO A 397 1.81 2.93 14.93
C PRO A 397 1.80 1.58 14.18
N TRP A 398 0.92 1.47 13.18
CA TRP A 398 0.73 0.24 12.44
C TRP A 398 0.30 0.50 10.99
N CYS A 399 0.55 -0.49 10.13
CA CYS A 399 0.01 -0.58 8.78
C CYS A 399 -0.31 -2.03 8.42
N ASN A 400 -1.52 -2.30 7.96
CA ASN A 400 -1.94 -3.54 7.32
C ASN A 400 -3.12 -3.19 6.40
N ILE A 401 -2.89 -3.04 5.09
CA ILE A 401 -3.96 -2.61 4.18
C ILE A 401 -5.14 -3.58 4.17
N SER A 402 -4.94 -4.87 4.47
CA SER A 402 -6.00 -5.86 4.68
C SER A 402 -7.04 -5.47 5.75
N CYS A 403 -6.73 -4.52 6.64
CA CYS A 403 -7.67 -3.99 7.63
C CYS A 403 -8.78 -3.11 7.00
N GLN A 404 -8.56 -2.56 5.80
CA GLN A 404 -9.54 -1.71 5.10
C GLN A 404 -10.95 -2.34 5.04
N THR A 405 -11.95 -1.47 5.13
CA THR A 405 -13.35 -1.73 4.72
C THR A 405 -13.71 -0.80 3.56
N PHE A 406 -14.98 -0.75 3.14
CA PHE A 406 -15.42 0.08 2.02
C PHE A 406 -15.05 1.57 2.21
N GLN A 407 -14.19 2.09 1.33
CA GLN A 407 -13.62 3.44 1.45
C GLN A 407 -14.59 4.55 1.00
N PRO A 408 -14.59 5.71 1.67
CA PRO A 408 -15.53 6.80 1.38
C PRO A 408 -15.17 7.57 0.10
N VAL A 409 -16.19 8.00 -0.64
CA VAL A 409 -16.10 8.82 -1.86
C VAL A 409 -16.21 10.31 -1.49
N LEU A 410 -15.19 10.83 -0.81
CA LEU A 410 -15.10 12.23 -0.37
C LEU A 410 -14.66 13.14 -1.54
N GLU A 411 -15.42 14.21 -1.80
CA GLU A 411 -15.11 15.17 -2.88
C GLU A 411 -14.01 16.17 -2.44
N ILE A 412 -12.78 15.92 -2.87
CA ILE A 412 -11.61 16.77 -2.59
C ILE A 412 -11.13 17.41 -3.90
N SER A 413 -11.22 18.73 -3.98
CA SER A 413 -10.75 19.57 -5.08
C SER A 413 -10.14 20.86 -4.53
N GLU A 414 -9.41 21.62 -5.35
CA GLU A 414 -8.88 22.93 -4.93
C GLU A 414 -9.99 23.88 -4.46
N GLU A 415 -11.14 23.87 -5.16
CA GLU A 415 -12.35 24.58 -4.76
C GLU A 415 -12.91 24.06 -3.43
N SER A 416 -12.89 22.75 -3.18
CA SER A 416 -13.46 22.19 -1.95
C SER A 416 -12.59 22.46 -0.72
N LEU A 417 -11.26 22.57 -0.89
CA LEU A 417 -10.32 22.97 0.16
C LEU A 417 -10.54 24.41 0.66
N LEU A 418 -11.16 25.29 -0.14
CA LEU A 418 -11.56 26.64 0.26
C LEU A 418 -12.85 26.69 1.08
N ASN A 419 -13.58 25.58 1.25
CA ASN A 419 -14.76 25.57 2.10
C ASN A 419 -14.39 25.83 3.58
N PRO A 420 -15.19 26.61 4.33
CA PRO A 420 -15.00 26.77 5.76
C PRO A 420 -15.18 25.47 6.56
N MET A 421 -15.71 24.41 5.95
CA MET A 421 -15.86 23.06 6.51
C MET A 421 -15.09 22.06 5.65
N GLN A 422 -14.19 21.30 6.27
CA GLN A 422 -13.49 20.20 5.62
C GLN A 422 -13.95 18.86 6.21
N VAL A 423 -14.00 17.82 5.38
CA VAL A 423 -14.34 16.45 5.77
C VAL A 423 -13.30 15.51 5.18
N THR A 424 -12.58 14.82 6.06
CA THR A 424 -11.47 13.92 5.69
C THR A 424 -11.58 12.60 6.46
N VAL A 425 -10.86 11.57 6.02
CA VAL A 425 -10.44 10.52 6.96
C VAL A 425 -9.33 11.11 7.83
N ASP A 426 -9.42 10.93 9.15
CA ASP A 426 -8.39 11.31 10.12
C ASP A 426 -7.95 10.09 10.95
N PHE A 427 -6.66 10.05 11.29
CA PHE A 427 -5.99 8.96 11.99
C PHE A 427 -5.40 9.39 13.35
N LYS A 428 -5.62 10.64 13.78
CA LYS A 428 -4.94 11.30 14.91
C LYS A 428 -5.89 11.52 16.09
N GLU A 429 -7.15 11.78 15.80
CA GLU A 429 -8.25 11.69 16.75
C GLU A 429 -8.60 10.23 17.05
N ALA A 430 -9.18 9.96 18.22
CA ALA A 430 -9.63 8.62 18.59
C ALA A 430 -10.69 8.10 17.60
N SER A 431 -10.39 6.97 16.95
CA SER A 431 -11.23 6.23 16.02
C SER A 431 -12.28 5.37 16.74
N TYR A 432 -13.21 4.76 15.99
CA TYR A 432 -14.14 3.77 16.53
C TYR A 432 -13.62 2.34 16.33
N ASN A 433 -13.26 1.97 15.10
CA ASN A 433 -12.69 0.66 14.78
C ASN A 433 -11.47 0.85 13.87
N GLY A 434 -10.35 0.21 14.16
CA GLY A 434 -9.11 0.39 13.41
C GLY A 434 -8.42 1.73 13.70
N GLY A 435 -7.72 2.28 12.71
CA GLY A 435 -6.91 3.49 12.85
C GLY A 435 -7.66 4.78 12.49
N GLY A 436 -8.46 4.74 11.42
CA GLY A 436 -9.16 5.91 10.86
C GLY A 436 -10.57 6.18 11.42
N SER A 437 -11.08 7.38 11.14
CA SER A 437 -12.52 7.72 11.17
C SER A 437 -12.80 8.92 10.25
N ILE A 438 -14.04 9.18 9.85
CA ILE A 438 -14.37 10.46 9.18
C ILE A 438 -14.35 11.56 10.22
N LEU A 439 -13.61 12.64 9.98
CA LEU A 439 -13.62 13.87 10.77
C LEU A 439 -14.16 15.02 9.93
N ALA A 440 -15.22 15.68 10.42
CA ALA A 440 -15.72 16.94 9.89
C ALA A 440 -15.32 18.09 10.83
N LYS A 441 -14.53 19.04 10.32
CA LYS A 441 -13.89 20.11 11.10
C LYS A 441 -13.82 21.41 10.31
N GLY A 442 -14.08 22.53 10.98
CA GLY A 442 -14.10 23.84 10.31
C GLY A 442 -14.97 24.83 11.06
N THR A 443 -15.72 25.68 10.34
CA THR A 443 -16.74 26.58 10.89
C THR A 443 -18.12 26.29 10.30
N LEU A 444 -19.17 26.48 11.10
CA LEU A 444 -20.56 26.30 10.70
C LEU A 444 -21.47 27.24 11.50
N GLU A 445 -22.15 28.14 10.80
CA GLU A 445 -22.88 29.26 11.42
C GLU A 445 -24.37 28.98 11.65
N GLY A 446 -24.88 29.45 12.78
CA GLY A 446 -26.30 29.47 13.12
C GLY A 446 -26.98 28.10 13.00
N THR A 447 -27.86 27.95 11.99
CA THR A 447 -28.61 26.73 11.70
C THR A 447 -28.36 26.19 10.29
N SER A 448 -27.25 26.61 9.68
CA SER A 448 -26.76 26.01 8.45
C SER A 448 -26.50 24.51 8.64
N HIS A 449 -26.46 23.79 7.53
CA HIS A 449 -26.03 22.41 7.48
C HIS A 449 -25.09 22.22 6.29
N PHE A 450 -24.13 21.32 6.44
CA PHE A 450 -23.20 20.91 5.41
C PHE A 450 -23.43 19.42 5.10
N LYS A 451 -23.33 19.04 3.83
CA LYS A 451 -23.45 17.64 3.37
C LYS A 451 -22.12 17.22 2.73
N ALA A 452 -21.53 16.14 3.21
CA ALA A 452 -20.44 15.45 2.51
C ALA A 452 -20.94 14.09 2.04
N ARG A 453 -20.72 13.73 0.77
CA ARG A 453 -21.03 12.39 0.29
C ARG A 453 -20.04 11.40 0.91
N LEU A 454 -20.55 10.26 1.36
CA LEU A 454 -19.75 9.13 1.83
C LEU A 454 -19.73 8.02 0.80
N PHE A 455 -20.85 7.69 0.17
CA PHE A 455 -20.96 6.54 -0.74
C PHE A 455 -21.91 6.79 -1.92
N LYS A 456 -21.52 6.30 -3.10
CA LYS A 456 -22.38 6.14 -4.28
C LYS A 456 -22.85 4.68 -4.32
N ALA A 457 -24.10 4.43 -4.00
CA ALA A 457 -24.70 3.11 -3.85
C ALA A 457 -25.41 2.61 -5.13
N LYS A 458 -25.61 1.29 -5.20
CA LYS A 458 -26.47 0.63 -6.18
C LYS A 458 -27.15 -0.57 -5.51
N LEU A 459 -27.88 -0.31 -4.43
CA LEU A 459 -28.52 -1.33 -3.59
C LEU A 459 -30.06 -1.28 -3.77
N PRO A 460 -30.66 -2.22 -4.51
CA PRO A 460 -32.12 -2.38 -4.55
C PRO A 460 -32.65 -2.84 -3.19
N LEU A 461 -33.84 -2.37 -2.82
CA LEU A 461 -34.49 -2.69 -1.55
C LEU A 461 -35.75 -3.53 -1.80
N GLY A 462 -35.77 -4.74 -1.21
CA GLY A 462 -36.93 -5.62 -1.20
C GLY A 462 -37.94 -5.23 -0.12
N ASP A 463 -38.78 -6.18 0.28
CA ASP A 463 -39.90 -5.91 1.20
C ASP A 463 -39.54 -5.84 2.69
N LEU A 464 -38.30 -6.15 3.05
CA LEU A 464 -37.81 -6.08 4.42
C LEU A 464 -37.23 -4.69 4.73
N PRO A 465 -37.43 -4.14 5.93
CA PRO A 465 -36.77 -2.91 6.37
C PRO A 465 -35.25 -3.05 6.31
N ILE A 466 -34.58 -1.93 6.06
CA ILE A 466 -33.15 -1.80 6.33
C ILE A 466 -32.94 -1.18 7.70
N HIS A 467 -32.03 -1.77 8.47
CA HIS A 467 -31.58 -1.28 9.77
C HIS A 467 -30.19 -0.68 9.59
N ILE A 468 -30.04 0.56 10.04
CA ILE A 468 -28.80 1.35 9.94
C ILE A 468 -28.28 1.61 11.35
N THR A 469 -27.03 1.21 11.60
CA THR A 469 -26.28 1.49 12.82
C THR A 469 -25.08 2.35 12.48
N TYR A 470 -24.79 3.39 13.26
CA TYR A 470 -23.58 4.21 13.07
C TYR A 470 -23.08 4.79 14.40
N SER A 471 -21.78 5.05 14.53
CA SER A 471 -21.20 5.68 15.73
C SER A 471 -20.72 7.10 15.45
N VAL A 472 -20.99 8.01 16.39
CA VAL A 472 -20.68 9.45 16.29
C VAL A 472 -19.93 9.95 17.52
N ARG A 473 -18.99 10.87 17.34
CA ARG A 473 -18.26 11.58 18.41
C ARG A 473 -18.28 13.06 18.11
N SER A 474 -18.92 13.88 18.96
CA SER A 474 -19.20 15.30 18.66
C SER A 474 -18.68 16.22 19.76
N HIS A 475 -18.14 17.38 19.38
CA HIS A 475 -17.62 18.37 20.32
C HIS A 475 -18.54 19.60 20.43
N GLY A 476 -18.82 20.04 21.66
CA GLY A 476 -19.70 21.18 21.94
C GLY A 476 -21.14 20.93 21.49
N ASN A 477 -21.73 21.90 20.77
CA ASN A 477 -23.06 21.78 20.16
C ASN A 477 -23.04 21.34 18.67
N SER A 478 -21.91 20.77 18.21
CA SER A 478 -21.84 20.10 16.90
C SER A 478 -22.76 18.88 16.88
N LYS A 479 -23.48 18.65 15.78
CA LYS A 479 -24.34 17.47 15.58
C LYS A 479 -24.11 16.88 14.18
N VAL A 480 -24.07 15.55 14.10
CA VAL A 480 -23.87 14.79 12.86
C VAL A 480 -24.97 13.74 12.67
N GLY A 481 -25.62 13.80 11.51
CA GLY A 481 -26.59 12.81 11.04
C GLY A 481 -26.11 12.10 9.77
N VAL A 482 -26.87 11.10 9.33
CA VAL A 482 -26.67 10.40 8.06
C VAL A 482 -27.88 10.66 7.16
N SER A 483 -27.67 11.08 5.93
CA SER A 483 -28.73 11.18 4.92
C SER A 483 -28.60 10.10 3.86
N LEU A 484 -29.72 9.51 3.49
CA LEU A 484 -29.86 8.45 2.51
C LEU A 484 -30.74 8.95 1.36
N VAL A 485 -30.30 8.77 0.12
CA VAL A 485 -31.03 9.17 -1.08
C VAL A 485 -31.40 7.93 -1.89
N PHE A 486 -32.68 7.82 -2.21
CA PHE A 486 -33.31 6.66 -2.84
C PHE A 486 -33.99 7.08 -4.15
N SER A 487 -34.05 6.18 -5.14
CA SER A 487 -34.84 6.37 -6.36
C SER A 487 -35.76 5.18 -6.61
N HIS A 488 -37.00 5.43 -7.01
CA HIS A 488 -37.90 4.42 -7.58
C HIS A 488 -37.70 4.33 -9.11
N ASP A 489 -38.12 3.23 -9.74
CA ASP A 489 -38.01 3.03 -11.19
C ASP A 489 -38.91 3.97 -12.02
N THR A 490 -39.83 4.69 -11.36
CA THR A 490 -40.61 5.81 -11.94
C THR A 490 -39.84 7.14 -11.99
N ASN A 491 -38.54 7.14 -11.69
CA ASN A 491 -37.68 8.32 -11.47
C ASN A 491 -38.10 9.23 -10.29
N GLU A 492 -39.03 8.78 -9.43
CA GLU A 492 -39.27 9.47 -8.16
C GLU A 492 -38.03 9.33 -7.26
N THR A 493 -37.54 10.45 -6.72
CA THR A 493 -36.40 10.48 -5.79
C THR A 493 -36.90 10.86 -4.40
N LYS A 494 -36.40 10.18 -3.36
CA LYS A 494 -36.73 10.46 -1.95
C LYS A 494 -35.46 10.55 -1.10
N SER A 495 -35.46 11.45 -0.13
CA SER A 495 -34.35 11.71 0.78
C SER A 495 -34.78 11.55 2.24
N VAL A 496 -34.02 10.75 2.99
CA VAL A 496 -34.28 10.48 4.42
C VAL A 496 -33.09 10.95 5.25
N LEU A 497 -33.33 11.79 6.25
CA LEU A 497 -32.32 12.20 7.23
C LEU A 497 -32.48 11.43 8.53
N LEU A 498 -31.45 10.67 8.90
CA LEU A 498 -31.22 10.19 10.27
C LEU A 498 -30.52 11.32 11.04
N ALA A 499 -31.31 12.14 11.75
CA ALA A 499 -30.82 13.30 12.50
C ALA A 499 -30.37 12.89 13.91
N SER A 500 -29.28 13.44 14.43
CA SER A 500 -28.83 13.14 15.80
C SER A 500 -29.94 13.40 16.84
N PRO A 501 -30.09 12.54 17.88
CA PRO A 501 -31.05 12.76 18.96
C PRO A 501 -30.94 14.13 19.64
N GLY A 502 -32.10 14.64 20.08
CA GLY A 502 -32.27 15.94 20.70
C GLY A 502 -33.74 16.41 20.67
N ASP A 503 -33.97 17.71 20.82
CA ASP A 503 -35.31 18.31 20.70
C ASP A 503 -35.86 18.05 19.28
N THR A 504 -36.85 17.15 19.22
CA THR A 504 -37.45 16.67 17.97
C THR A 504 -38.18 17.79 17.24
N LEU A 505 -38.85 18.70 17.96
CA LEU A 505 -39.59 19.81 17.36
C LEU A 505 -38.63 20.82 16.72
N ILE A 506 -37.54 21.19 17.41
CA ILE A 506 -36.51 22.07 16.85
C ILE A 506 -35.87 21.45 15.61
N THR A 507 -35.55 20.15 15.67
CA THR A 507 -34.86 19.45 14.57
C THR A 507 -35.77 19.24 13.36
N MET A 508 -37.05 18.89 13.57
CA MET A 508 -38.06 18.84 12.49
C MET A 508 -38.23 20.21 11.84
N ASN A 509 -38.40 21.28 12.62
CA ASN A 509 -38.53 22.66 12.11
C ASN A 509 -37.29 23.15 11.34
N GLN A 510 -36.12 22.51 11.50
CA GLN A 510 -34.89 22.84 10.77
C GLN A 510 -34.73 22.09 9.44
N PHE A 511 -35.42 20.95 9.26
CA PHE A 511 -35.15 19.98 8.20
C PHE A 511 -36.35 19.44 7.41
N ALA A 512 -37.59 19.57 7.89
CA ALA A 512 -38.78 19.07 7.20
C ALA A 512 -39.07 19.72 5.83
N SER A 513 -38.42 20.85 5.51
CA SER A 513 -38.44 21.51 4.20
C SER A 513 -37.22 21.19 3.31
N LYS A 514 -36.33 20.29 3.75
CA LYS A 514 -35.05 19.95 3.09
C LYS A 514 -34.85 18.45 2.84
N PHE A 515 -35.70 17.62 3.43
CA PHE A 515 -35.70 16.16 3.32
C PHE A 515 -37.13 15.65 3.39
N ASP A 516 -37.47 14.65 2.59
CA ASP A 516 -38.83 14.09 2.48
C ASP A 516 -39.26 13.34 3.76
N LYS A 517 -38.29 12.82 4.51
CA LYS A 517 -38.49 12.20 5.83
C LYS A 517 -37.32 12.53 6.74
N VAL A 518 -37.60 12.92 7.98
CA VAL A 518 -36.61 13.06 9.05
C VAL A 518 -36.95 12.05 10.15
N ILE A 519 -35.95 11.31 10.61
CA ILE A 519 -36.06 10.29 11.65
C ILE A 519 -35.03 10.61 12.72
N MET A 520 -35.42 10.52 14.00
CA MET A 520 -34.49 10.52 15.12
C MET A 520 -34.15 9.06 15.43
N PRO A 521 -32.89 8.60 15.27
CA PRO A 521 -32.48 7.26 15.66
C PRO A 521 -32.64 7.04 17.17
N ARG A 522 -32.64 5.77 17.56
CA ARG A 522 -32.49 5.34 18.95
C ARG A 522 -31.01 5.42 19.33
N GLU A 523 -30.72 6.11 20.43
CA GLU A 523 -29.40 6.07 21.05
C GLU A 523 -29.23 4.76 21.83
N VAL A 524 -28.11 4.06 21.63
CA VAL A 524 -27.87 2.74 22.24
C VAL A 524 -27.23 2.89 23.62
N THR A 525 -28.04 3.26 24.61
CA THR A 525 -27.66 3.19 26.03
C THR A 525 -27.48 1.72 26.44
N ASN A 526 -26.25 1.31 26.74
CA ASN A 526 -25.93 -0.08 27.08
C ASN A 526 -25.55 -0.19 28.56
N LEU A 527 -26.52 -0.51 29.42
CA LEU A 527 -26.43 -0.39 30.88
C LEU A 527 -25.30 -1.21 31.53
N GLU A 528 -24.88 -2.33 30.92
CA GLU A 528 -23.73 -3.10 31.40
C GLU A 528 -22.38 -2.50 30.96
N ALA A 529 -22.38 -1.72 29.87
CA ALA A 529 -21.21 -1.01 29.39
C ALA A 529 -20.98 0.35 30.08
N ASP A 530 -21.96 0.90 30.83
CA ASP A 530 -21.78 2.16 31.56
C ASP A 530 -20.68 2.08 32.65
N ALA A 531 -20.44 0.88 33.21
CA ALA A 531 -19.30 0.61 34.09
C ALA A 531 -17.94 0.58 33.37
N GLN A 532 -17.94 0.63 32.04
CA GLN A 532 -16.78 0.63 31.15
C GLN A 532 -17.03 1.57 29.94
N ALA A 533 -17.65 2.72 30.19
CA ALA A 533 -18.19 3.60 29.15
C ALA A 533 -17.08 4.11 28.23
N VAL A 534 -17.32 4.06 26.92
CA VAL A 534 -16.34 4.45 25.90
C VAL A 534 -16.33 5.97 25.75
N PRO A 535 -15.22 6.68 26.04
CA PRO A 535 -15.24 8.14 26.13
C PRO A 535 -15.61 8.86 24.83
N GLY A 536 -16.86 9.34 24.75
CA GLY A 536 -17.34 10.27 23.71
C GLY A 536 -17.84 9.63 22.41
N TRP A 537 -17.86 8.31 22.27
CA TRP A 537 -18.52 7.63 21.15
C TRP A 537 -19.96 7.26 21.52
N VAL A 538 -20.90 7.64 20.66
CA VAL A 538 -22.35 7.39 20.82
C VAL A 538 -22.84 6.58 19.63
N ILE A 539 -23.55 5.47 19.87
CA ILE A 539 -24.10 4.61 18.81
C ILE A 539 -25.57 4.98 18.56
N GLN A 540 -25.91 5.10 17.28
CA GLN A 540 -27.22 5.50 16.77
C GLN A 540 -27.79 4.38 15.90
N GLU A 541 -29.04 3.98 16.14
CA GLU A 541 -29.74 2.90 15.42
C GLU A 541 -31.10 3.36 14.88
N SER A 542 -31.40 3.03 13.62
CA SER A 542 -32.68 3.36 12.98
C SER A 542 -33.11 2.28 11.99
N SER A 543 -34.41 2.19 11.70
CA SER A 543 -34.98 1.34 10.67
C SER A 543 -35.74 2.15 9.62
N ILE A 544 -35.70 1.71 8.36
CA ILE A 544 -36.38 2.36 7.24
C ILE A 544 -36.96 1.32 6.28
N GLU A 545 -38.26 1.41 6.04
CA GLU A 545 -38.97 0.72 4.96
C GLU A 545 -39.00 1.62 3.72
N MET A 546 -38.53 1.12 2.58
CA MET A 546 -38.42 1.82 1.29
C MET A 546 -38.58 0.80 0.14
N ASN A 547 -39.59 -0.07 0.23
CA ASN A 547 -39.80 -1.21 -0.67
C ASN A 547 -39.88 -0.74 -2.13
N GLY A 548 -39.17 -1.41 -3.04
CA GLY A 548 -39.14 -1.08 -4.47
C GLY A 548 -38.24 0.11 -4.84
N TYR A 549 -37.62 0.80 -3.88
CA TYR A 549 -36.60 1.82 -4.17
C TYR A 549 -35.21 1.19 -4.26
N THR A 550 -34.31 1.86 -4.99
CA THR A 550 -32.87 1.62 -4.91
C THR A 550 -32.21 2.73 -4.12
N LEU A 551 -31.40 2.39 -3.11
CA LEU A 551 -30.49 3.34 -2.44
C LEU A 551 -29.38 3.75 -3.43
N ARG A 552 -29.21 5.06 -3.61
CA ARG A 552 -28.30 5.69 -4.58
C ARG A 552 -27.13 6.41 -3.95
N GLU A 553 -27.33 7.12 -2.84
CA GLU A 553 -26.25 7.85 -2.17
C GLU A 553 -26.42 7.87 -0.65
N ILE A 554 -25.28 7.96 0.05
CA ILE A 554 -25.17 8.10 1.51
C ILE A 554 -24.33 9.34 1.80
N PHE A 555 -24.80 10.22 2.69
CA PHE A 555 -24.15 11.47 3.06
C PHE A 555 -23.98 11.60 4.57
N MET A 556 -22.86 12.17 5.01
CA MET A 556 -22.70 12.77 6.33
C MET A 556 -23.38 14.14 6.32
N VAL A 557 -24.18 14.45 7.34
CA VAL A 557 -24.87 15.75 7.48
C VAL A 557 -24.43 16.42 8.77
N CYS A 558 -23.64 17.49 8.64
CA CYS A 558 -23.09 18.26 9.75
C CYS A 558 -23.97 19.49 10.01
N TYR A 559 -24.40 19.71 11.25
CA TYR A 559 -25.31 20.81 11.62
C TYR A 559 -25.19 21.22 13.10
N ARG A 560 -25.87 22.31 13.47
CA ARG A 560 -26.16 22.68 14.86
C ARG A 560 -27.66 22.84 15.05
N THR A 561 -28.19 22.48 16.21
CA THR A 561 -29.58 22.78 16.59
C THR A 561 -29.68 24.21 17.13
N LYS A 562 -30.86 24.84 17.02
CA LYS A 562 -31.11 26.11 17.73
C LYS A 562 -31.04 25.87 19.23
N HIS A 563 -30.19 26.60 19.94
CA HIS A 563 -30.42 26.83 21.37
C HIS A 563 -31.74 27.58 21.56
N LYS A 564 -32.50 27.24 22.60
CA LYS A 564 -33.57 28.10 23.10
C LYS A 564 -32.92 29.34 23.72
N SER A 565 -32.75 30.38 22.91
CA SER A 565 -32.53 31.74 23.41
C SER A 565 -33.67 32.09 24.37
N SER A 566 -33.36 32.82 25.43
CA SER A 566 -34.19 32.98 26.63
C SER A 566 -35.42 33.86 26.39
N GLN A 567 -36.46 33.31 25.75
CA GLN A 567 -37.79 33.94 25.63
C GLN A 567 -38.65 33.80 26.91
N LEU A 568 -38.02 33.68 28.08
CA LEU A 568 -38.66 33.70 29.41
C LEU A 568 -37.86 34.58 30.40
N LYS A 569 -37.59 35.82 29.97
CA LYS A 569 -37.33 36.98 30.84
C LYS A 569 -37.92 38.25 30.22
N LEU A 570 -39.25 38.28 30.16
CA LEU A 570 -40.01 39.53 30.22
C LEU A 570 -40.59 39.65 31.62
N GLU A 571 -39.73 40.00 32.58
CA GLU A 571 -40.10 40.67 33.83
C GLU A 571 -38.83 41.26 34.45
N GLU A 572 -39.03 42.33 35.19
CA GLU A 572 -38.07 43.38 35.57
C GLU A 572 -36.84 42.86 36.35
N ASP A 573 -35.66 43.40 36.05
CA ASP A 573 -34.94 44.22 37.03
C ASP A 573 -33.85 45.09 36.35
N ASP A 574 -33.56 46.26 36.92
CA ASP A 574 -32.62 47.25 36.38
C ASP A 574 -31.34 47.31 37.22
N LYS A 575 -30.23 46.75 36.71
CA LYS A 575 -28.86 47.14 37.06
C LYS A 575 -27.79 46.56 36.14
N SER A 576 -26.74 47.34 35.94
CA SER A 576 -25.57 47.02 35.13
C SER A 576 -24.56 46.10 35.82
N THR A 577 -24.11 45.06 35.13
CA THR A 577 -22.73 44.58 35.23
C THR A 577 -22.26 44.02 33.89
N ASP A 578 -21.13 44.52 33.40
CA ASP A 578 -20.57 44.13 32.10
C ASP A 578 -20.16 42.65 32.11
N THR A 579 -20.97 41.82 31.44
CA THR A 579 -20.78 40.39 31.33
C THR A 579 -20.63 40.07 29.86
N GLN A 580 -19.40 39.79 29.42
CA GLN A 580 -19.12 39.43 28.03
C GLN A 580 -20.01 38.26 27.60
N LEU A 581 -20.91 38.49 26.65
CA LEU A 581 -21.54 37.39 25.92
C LEU A 581 -20.41 36.67 25.17
N THR A 582 -20.08 35.47 25.65
CA THR A 582 -19.19 34.56 24.93
C THR A 582 -19.84 34.21 23.61
N SER A 583 -19.36 34.82 22.53
CA SER A 583 -19.82 34.52 21.17
C SER A 583 -19.66 33.03 20.93
N ALA A 584 -20.78 32.33 20.72
CA ALA A 584 -20.78 30.88 20.59
C ALA A 584 -19.90 30.50 19.40
N SER A 585 -18.76 29.85 19.68
CA SER A 585 -17.72 29.61 18.69
C SER A 585 -18.29 28.97 17.42
N SER A 586 -18.05 29.61 16.28
CA SER A 586 -18.45 29.08 14.97
C SER A 586 -17.69 27.81 14.62
N GLY A 587 -16.63 27.45 15.36
CA GLY A 587 -15.85 26.22 15.23
C GLY A 587 -16.69 24.96 15.40
N TYR A 588 -16.64 24.07 14.42
CA TYR A 588 -17.35 22.79 14.37
C TYR A 588 -16.34 21.63 14.43
N SER A 589 -16.69 20.57 15.15
CA SER A 589 -15.93 19.33 15.16
C SER A 589 -16.82 18.14 15.52
N ALA A 590 -16.96 17.19 14.59
CA ALA A 590 -17.61 15.91 14.84
C ALA A 590 -17.06 14.81 13.92
N SER A 591 -17.00 13.58 14.42
CA SER A 591 -16.53 12.40 13.71
C SER A 591 -17.63 11.34 13.54
N LEU A 592 -17.53 10.58 12.46
CA LEU A 592 -18.34 9.37 12.17
C LEU A 592 -17.39 8.17 12.13
N GLY A 593 -17.61 7.20 13.04
CA GLY A 593 -16.65 6.13 13.33
C GLY A 593 -16.94 4.80 12.63
N HIS A 594 -18.21 4.51 12.33
CA HIS A 594 -18.62 3.46 11.42
C HIS A 594 -20.02 3.72 10.87
N ILE A 595 -20.39 2.98 9.83
CA ILE A 595 -21.77 2.75 9.42
C ILE A 595 -21.97 1.28 9.00
N THR A 596 -23.02 0.66 9.50
CA THR A 596 -23.50 -0.66 9.09
C THR A 596 -24.94 -0.57 8.59
N ILE A 597 -25.27 -1.30 7.52
CA ILE A 597 -26.63 -1.46 6.99
C ILE A 597 -26.92 -2.97 6.85
N LYS A 598 -28.09 -3.43 7.29
CA LYS A 598 -28.51 -4.85 7.22
C LYS A 598 -30.03 -5.02 7.20
N THR A 599 -30.53 -6.19 6.81
CA THR A 599 -31.97 -6.54 6.73
C THR A 599 -32.54 -7.26 7.96
N SER A 600 -31.76 -7.41 9.03
CA SER A 600 -32.17 -8.07 10.27
C SER A 600 -31.63 -7.33 11.48
N GLU A 601 -32.48 -7.04 12.46
CA GLU A 601 -32.08 -6.40 13.73
C GLU A 601 -31.11 -7.28 14.53
N GLN A 602 -31.27 -8.60 14.44
CA GLN A 602 -30.46 -9.57 15.20
C GLN A 602 -28.96 -9.37 14.93
N LYS A 603 -28.16 -9.41 16.00
CA LYS A 603 -26.70 -9.42 15.89
C LYS A 603 -26.23 -10.74 15.31
N LEU A 604 -25.12 -10.73 14.58
CA LEU A 604 -24.47 -11.95 14.09
C LEU A 604 -24.16 -12.89 15.27
N THR A 605 -24.70 -14.11 15.24
CA THR A 605 -24.49 -15.08 16.34
C THR A 605 -23.18 -15.83 16.11
N PHE A 606 -22.11 -15.36 16.74
CA PHE A 606 -20.77 -15.97 16.63
C PHE A 606 -20.71 -17.40 17.19
N PRO A 607 -19.93 -18.32 16.58
CA PRO A 607 -19.70 -19.65 17.11
C PRO A 607 -19.03 -19.61 18.48
N LYS A 608 -19.56 -20.40 19.42
CA LYS A 608 -19.06 -20.51 20.81
C LYS A 608 -17.58 -20.87 20.83
N SER A 609 -16.84 -20.40 21.83
CA SER A 609 -15.42 -20.72 22.04
C SER A 609 -15.11 -22.22 21.94
N THR A 610 -15.99 -23.08 22.48
CA THR A 610 -15.87 -24.55 22.43
C THR A 610 -16.06 -25.17 21.05
N SER A 611 -16.57 -24.44 20.07
CA SER A 611 -16.65 -24.88 18.66
C SER A 611 -15.34 -24.72 17.89
N TRP A 612 -14.31 -24.10 18.48
CA TRP A 612 -13.03 -23.85 17.82
C TRP A 612 -11.91 -24.75 18.35
N VAL A 613 -11.08 -25.27 17.45
CA VAL A 613 -9.87 -26.03 17.78
C VAL A 613 -8.65 -25.15 17.56
N THR A 614 -8.06 -24.62 18.63
CA THR A 614 -6.85 -23.80 18.59
C THR A 614 -5.57 -24.63 18.74
N LYS A 615 -4.52 -24.33 17.97
CA LYS A 615 -3.24 -25.04 17.96
C LYS A 615 -2.06 -24.08 17.78
N GLY A 616 -1.14 -24.05 18.74
CA GLY A 616 0.20 -23.49 18.58
C GLY A 616 1.16 -24.49 17.92
N LYS A 617 2.06 -24.00 17.06
CA LYS A 617 3.15 -24.76 16.42
C LYS A 617 4.43 -23.94 16.38
N PHE A 618 5.58 -24.60 16.22
CA PHE A 618 6.90 -23.94 16.10
C PHE A 618 7.24 -23.03 17.29
N VAL A 619 6.83 -23.43 18.50
CA VAL A 619 7.13 -22.70 19.74
C VAL A 619 8.63 -22.70 19.98
N SER A 620 9.20 -21.50 20.17
CA SER A 620 10.61 -21.29 20.47
C SER A 620 10.78 -20.14 21.45
N TRP A 621 11.70 -20.31 22.40
CA TRP A 621 12.05 -19.32 23.41
C TRP A 621 13.52 -18.92 23.26
N SER A 622 13.79 -17.62 23.21
CA SER A 622 15.15 -17.07 23.34
C SER A 622 15.29 -16.22 24.60
N LYS A 623 16.51 -16.13 25.14
CA LYS A 623 16.81 -15.21 26.24
C LYS A 623 16.98 -13.80 25.68
N SER A 624 16.40 -12.80 26.35
CA SER A 624 16.68 -11.41 26.00
C SER A 624 18.09 -10.98 26.47
N SER A 625 18.51 -9.77 26.10
CA SER A 625 19.76 -9.18 26.59
C SER A 625 19.71 -8.74 28.07
N SER A 626 18.52 -8.73 28.71
CA SER A 626 18.37 -8.70 30.17
C SER A 626 17.99 -10.09 30.69
N ASN A 627 18.43 -10.42 31.92
CA ASN A 627 18.15 -11.72 32.53
C ASN A 627 16.66 -11.95 32.85
N ASP A 628 15.87 -10.87 32.91
CA ASP A 628 14.53 -10.85 33.50
C ASP A 628 13.39 -11.03 32.47
N SER A 629 13.72 -11.18 31.18
CA SER A 629 12.72 -11.46 30.14
C SER A 629 13.17 -12.50 29.11
N LYS A 630 12.19 -13.26 28.61
CA LYS A 630 12.32 -14.19 27.48
C LYS A 630 11.59 -13.62 26.27
N SER A 631 11.94 -14.08 25.08
CA SER A 631 11.27 -13.73 23.84
C SER A 631 10.67 -14.98 23.19
N LEU A 632 9.39 -14.93 22.86
CA LEU A 632 8.61 -16.03 22.30
C LEU A 632 8.38 -15.82 20.80
N ASN A 633 8.60 -16.89 20.02
CA ASN A 633 8.16 -16.97 18.62
C ASN A 633 7.37 -18.28 18.43
N PHE A 634 6.16 -18.20 17.84
CA PHE A 634 5.37 -19.37 17.47
C PHE A 634 4.27 -19.03 16.45
N ARG A 635 3.71 -20.05 15.80
CA ARG A 635 2.52 -19.91 14.94
C ARG A 635 1.27 -20.39 15.67
N LEU A 636 0.36 -19.47 15.96
CA LEU A 636 -1.02 -19.74 16.34
C LEU A 636 -1.84 -20.13 15.09
N SER A 637 -2.81 -21.03 15.26
CA SER A 637 -3.79 -21.39 14.24
C SER A 637 -5.07 -21.90 14.87
N TRP A 638 -6.20 -21.71 14.19
CA TRP A 638 -7.52 -22.13 14.66
C TRP A 638 -8.34 -22.72 13.51
N THR A 639 -9.31 -23.56 13.83
CA THR A 639 -10.29 -24.09 12.87
C THR A 639 -11.63 -24.26 13.56
N LEU A 640 -12.73 -23.88 12.91
CA LEU A 640 -14.07 -24.20 13.38
C LEU A 640 -14.32 -25.71 13.24
N ALA A 641 -14.97 -26.33 14.22
CA ALA A 641 -15.30 -27.75 14.20
C ALA A 641 -16.71 -27.98 13.64
N GLY A 642 -16.78 -28.77 12.55
CA GLY A 642 -18.00 -29.01 11.78
C GLY A 642 -18.05 -28.18 10.49
N GLU A 643 -18.85 -28.64 9.53
CA GLU A 643 -19.24 -27.80 8.38
C GLU A 643 -20.27 -26.76 8.84
N HIS A 644 -20.22 -25.56 8.25
CA HIS A 644 -21.36 -24.74 7.78
C HIS A 644 -20.84 -23.35 7.36
N GLY A 645 -21.54 -22.69 6.42
CA GLY A 645 -21.09 -21.46 5.76
C GLY A 645 -21.18 -20.17 6.59
N PHE A 646 -20.60 -20.16 7.80
CA PHE A 646 -20.56 -18.96 8.64
C PHE A 646 -19.46 -17.99 8.17
N GLN A 647 -19.86 -16.92 7.47
CA GLN A 647 -18.92 -15.99 6.85
C GLN A 647 -18.36 -14.97 7.85
N LEU A 648 -17.09 -15.15 8.19
CA LEU A 648 -16.27 -14.19 8.95
C LEU A 648 -15.39 -13.39 7.99
N SER A 649 -15.07 -12.16 8.37
CA SER A 649 -14.19 -11.29 7.59
C SER A 649 -12.72 -11.45 8.03
N LYS A 650 -12.43 -11.23 9.32
CA LYS A 650 -11.08 -11.11 9.89
C LYS A 650 -11.08 -11.59 11.35
N TYR A 651 -9.90 -11.60 12.00
CA TYR A 651 -9.76 -11.95 13.42
C TYR A 651 -8.81 -10.99 14.13
N ASN A 652 -9.23 -10.40 15.25
CA ASN A 652 -8.40 -9.61 16.15
C ASN A 652 -7.68 -10.54 17.13
N ILE A 653 -6.36 -10.39 17.29
CA ILE A 653 -5.54 -11.26 18.13
C ILE A 653 -5.06 -10.48 19.36
N TYR A 654 -5.29 -11.04 20.54
CA TYR A 654 -4.81 -10.51 21.83
C TYR A 654 -3.96 -11.54 22.56
N VAL A 655 -3.10 -11.09 23.46
CA VAL A 655 -2.44 -11.95 24.45
C VAL A 655 -2.68 -11.40 25.86
N SER A 656 -2.93 -12.31 26.80
CA SER A 656 -3.04 -12.02 28.23
C SER A 656 -1.94 -12.77 28.99
N GLU A 657 -1.20 -12.04 29.83
CA GLU A 657 -0.18 -12.58 30.74
C GLU A 657 -0.83 -13.01 32.05
N ILE A 658 -0.59 -14.26 32.44
CA ILE A 658 -1.14 -14.88 33.66
C ILE A 658 0.02 -15.15 34.63
N THR A 659 -0.16 -14.71 35.88
CA THR A 659 0.74 -15.03 37.00
C THR A 659 0.02 -15.90 38.02
N GLU A 660 0.71 -16.89 38.59
CA GLU A 660 0.22 -17.67 39.73
C GLU A 660 0.54 -16.94 41.04
N LYS A 661 -0.46 -16.73 41.89
CA LYS A 661 -0.29 -16.10 43.21
C LYS A 661 -0.93 -16.95 44.29
N THR A 662 -0.27 -17.07 45.44
CA THR A 662 -0.79 -17.83 46.58
C THR A 662 -1.64 -16.93 47.47
N VAL A 663 -2.96 -17.11 47.43
CA VAL A 663 -3.94 -16.37 48.24
C VAL A 663 -4.60 -17.35 49.21
N GLU A 664 -4.54 -17.06 50.51
CA GLU A 664 -5.10 -17.91 51.60
C GLU A 664 -4.70 -19.41 51.52
N GLY A 665 -3.51 -19.71 50.96
CA GLY A 665 -3.01 -21.08 50.79
C GLY A 665 -3.51 -21.82 49.54
N LYS A 666 -4.31 -21.16 48.68
CA LYS A 666 -4.65 -21.63 47.33
C LYS A 666 -3.79 -20.91 46.30
N MET A 667 -3.48 -21.58 45.18
CA MET A 667 -2.93 -20.91 44.00
C MET A 667 -4.09 -20.36 43.17
N GLU A 668 -4.05 -19.07 42.88
CA GLU A 668 -4.99 -18.38 41.99
C GLU A 668 -4.23 -17.87 40.75
N GLU A 669 -4.77 -18.16 39.56
CA GLU A 669 -4.29 -17.61 38.30
C GLU A 669 -4.87 -16.20 38.10
N VAL A 670 -4.00 -15.18 38.05
CA VAL A 670 -4.40 -13.79 37.87
C VAL A 670 -3.95 -13.29 36.50
N GLU A 671 -4.89 -12.81 35.69
CA GLU A 671 -4.63 -12.09 34.43
C GLU A 671 -4.14 -10.67 34.77
N VAL A 672 -2.84 -10.39 34.57
CA VAL A 672 -2.18 -9.16 35.07
C VAL A 672 -2.07 -8.09 33.98
N LYS A 673 -1.88 -8.50 32.72
CA LYS A 673 -1.71 -7.61 31.56
C LYS A 673 -2.40 -8.24 30.36
N LYS A 674 -3.05 -7.40 29.54
CA LYS A 674 -3.64 -7.77 28.26
C LYS A 674 -3.16 -6.82 27.18
N GLU A 675 -2.74 -7.36 26.04
CA GLU A 675 -2.10 -6.66 24.94
C GLU A 675 -2.74 -7.06 23.61
N TYR A 676 -2.85 -6.13 22.67
CA TYR A 676 -3.34 -6.37 21.32
C TYR A 676 -2.16 -6.62 20.37
N LEU A 677 -2.22 -7.70 19.59
CA LEU A 677 -1.12 -8.15 18.73
C LEU A 677 -1.33 -7.86 17.25
N GLY A 678 -2.56 -7.59 16.78
CA GLY A 678 -2.88 -7.28 15.39
C GLY A 678 -4.06 -8.07 14.80
N VAL A 679 -4.24 -7.96 13.47
CA VAL A 679 -5.33 -8.57 12.71
C VAL A 679 -4.83 -9.72 11.82
N ALA A 680 -5.61 -10.81 11.75
CA ALA A 680 -5.44 -11.88 10.77
C ALA A 680 -6.61 -11.91 9.77
N ALA A 681 -6.30 -11.96 8.46
CA ALA A 681 -7.29 -12.25 7.41
C ALA A 681 -7.47 -13.77 7.16
N VAL A 682 -6.56 -14.60 7.72
CA VAL A 682 -6.60 -16.07 7.63
C VAL A 682 -6.70 -16.68 9.03
N GLN A 683 -7.02 -17.98 9.12
CA GLN A 683 -7.16 -18.69 10.40
C GLN A 683 -5.81 -19.08 11.07
N ALA A 684 -4.81 -18.20 10.96
CA ALA A 684 -3.49 -18.35 11.54
C ALA A 684 -2.86 -16.99 11.87
N TYR A 685 -2.01 -16.95 12.89
CA TYR A 685 -1.22 -15.77 13.25
C TYR A 685 0.18 -16.20 13.70
N TYR A 686 1.22 -15.58 13.17
CA TYR A 686 2.58 -15.73 13.65
C TYR A 686 2.86 -14.68 14.72
N VAL A 687 3.18 -15.13 15.92
CA VAL A 687 3.67 -14.28 17.01
C VAL A 687 5.19 -14.31 16.95
N SER A 688 5.81 -13.13 16.80
CA SER A 688 7.26 -12.97 16.70
C SER A 688 7.77 -12.10 17.83
N SER A 689 8.88 -12.54 18.42
CA SER A 689 9.70 -11.78 19.37
C SER A 689 8.97 -11.22 20.60
N LEU A 690 7.79 -11.76 20.93
CA LEU A 690 6.94 -11.30 22.04
C LEU A 690 7.72 -11.40 23.35
N LYS A 691 7.88 -10.27 24.05
CA LYS A 691 8.60 -10.21 25.33
C LYS A 691 7.70 -10.74 26.45
N VAL A 692 8.27 -11.59 27.30
CA VAL A 692 7.56 -12.26 28.40
C VAL A 692 8.40 -12.11 29.67
N SER A 693 7.81 -11.51 30.71
CA SER A 693 8.44 -11.27 32.01
C SER A 693 8.68 -12.58 32.77
N ALA A 694 9.69 -12.61 33.65
CA ALA A 694 10.10 -13.84 34.36
C ALA A 694 9.06 -14.38 35.37
N ASP A 695 8.07 -13.57 35.77
CA ASP A 695 6.99 -13.90 36.71
C ASP A 695 5.71 -14.46 36.04
N VAL A 696 5.62 -14.40 34.70
CA VAL A 696 4.50 -14.95 33.93
C VAL A 696 4.59 -16.47 33.87
N SER A 697 3.55 -17.18 34.32
CA SER A 697 3.50 -18.65 34.25
C SER A 697 2.82 -19.16 32.98
N SER A 698 1.86 -18.42 32.44
CA SER A 698 1.13 -18.78 31.21
C SER A 698 0.72 -17.55 30.39
N LEU A 699 0.58 -17.77 29.08
CA LEU A 699 0.07 -16.80 28.11
C LEU A 699 -1.22 -17.32 27.49
N LYS A 700 -2.26 -16.49 27.50
CA LYS A 700 -3.59 -16.80 26.96
C LYS A 700 -3.82 -15.94 25.72
N PHE A 701 -3.71 -16.53 24.55
CA PHE A 701 -3.94 -15.87 23.27
C PHE A 701 -5.42 -15.93 22.91
N VAL A 702 -6.11 -14.79 22.86
CA VAL A 702 -7.54 -14.71 22.55
C VAL A 702 -7.72 -14.32 21.09
N ILE A 703 -8.57 -15.07 20.38
CA ILE A 703 -8.87 -14.89 18.96
C ILE A 703 -10.30 -14.37 18.86
N GLN A 704 -10.46 -13.07 18.66
CA GLN A 704 -11.78 -12.43 18.49
C GLN A 704 -12.17 -12.42 17.02
N ALA A 705 -13.30 -13.05 16.69
CA ALA A 705 -13.82 -13.06 15.33
C ALA A 705 -14.51 -11.73 14.96
N TRP A 706 -14.31 -11.26 13.72
CA TRP A 706 -14.95 -10.09 13.11
C TRP A 706 -15.97 -10.56 12.06
N GLY A 707 -17.23 -10.15 12.21
CA GLY A 707 -18.33 -10.44 11.30
C GLY A 707 -18.33 -9.59 10.03
N VAL A 708 -19.03 -10.05 8.99
CA VAL A 708 -19.23 -9.30 7.75
C VAL A 708 -20.21 -8.11 7.89
N ASP A 709 -20.96 -8.04 8.99
CA ASP A 709 -21.81 -6.90 9.36
C ASP A 709 -21.05 -5.83 10.18
N GLY A 710 -19.73 -5.99 10.36
CA GLY A 710 -18.89 -5.11 11.15
C GLY A 710 -18.89 -5.41 12.66
N SER A 711 -19.68 -6.38 13.14
CA SER A 711 -19.71 -6.75 14.57
C SER A 711 -18.48 -7.57 15.00
N PHE A 712 -18.17 -7.55 16.30
CA PHE A 712 -17.14 -8.39 16.90
C PHE A 712 -17.72 -9.39 17.89
N GLN A 713 -17.04 -10.53 18.04
CA GLN A 713 -17.33 -11.46 19.12
C GLN A 713 -16.94 -10.86 20.49
N GLU A 714 -17.78 -11.06 21.51
CA GLU A 714 -17.48 -10.61 22.87
C GLU A 714 -16.21 -11.30 23.41
N LEU A 715 -15.26 -10.51 23.95
CA LEU A 715 -13.92 -10.98 24.32
C LEU A 715 -13.90 -12.14 25.33
N ASN A 716 -14.92 -12.27 26.17
CA ASN A 716 -15.06 -13.35 27.15
C ASN A 716 -15.64 -14.64 26.54
N SER A 717 -16.31 -14.53 25.40
CA SER A 717 -16.96 -15.61 24.65
C SER A 717 -16.08 -16.13 23.49
N CYS A 718 -14.94 -15.49 23.23
CA CYS A 718 -13.99 -15.82 22.18
C CYS A 718 -13.21 -17.12 22.46
N PRO A 719 -12.81 -17.88 21.42
CA PRO A 719 -11.84 -18.96 21.57
C PRO A 719 -10.45 -18.44 21.98
N ALA A 720 -9.71 -19.26 22.74
CA ALA A 720 -8.37 -18.90 23.21
C ALA A 720 -7.42 -20.10 23.27
N PHE A 721 -6.13 -19.84 23.03
CA PHE A 721 -5.03 -20.80 23.15
C PHE A 721 -4.17 -20.48 24.38
N LEU A 722 -4.00 -21.45 25.28
CA LEU A 722 -3.15 -21.32 26.47
C LEU A 722 -1.76 -21.94 26.22
N LEU A 723 -0.71 -21.19 26.50
CA LEU A 723 0.68 -21.60 26.39
C LEU A 723 1.39 -21.40 27.74
N LYS A 724 1.89 -22.46 28.35
CA LYS A 724 2.71 -22.37 29.58
C LYS A 724 4.12 -21.86 29.27
N VAL A 725 4.66 -21.01 30.12
CA VAL A 725 6.02 -20.46 29.99
C VAL A 725 7.06 -21.50 30.44
N GLU A 726 8.09 -21.70 29.63
CA GLU A 726 9.11 -22.71 29.92
C GLU A 726 10.00 -22.32 31.10
N GLY A 727 10.09 -23.19 32.12
CA GLY A 727 11.08 -23.08 33.20
C GLY A 727 10.68 -22.25 34.43
N VAL A 728 9.38 -22.11 34.73
CA VAL A 728 8.95 -21.65 36.07
C VAL A 728 9.15 -22.78 37.10
N PRO A 729 9.88 -22.58 38.21
CA PRO A 729 10.07 -23.62 39.23
C PRO A 729 8.82 -23.76 40.10
N GLY A 730 8.08 -24.87 39.97
CA GLY A 730 6.91 -25.09 40.83
C GLY A 730 6.18 -26.43 40.68
N ILE A 731 6.09 -27.00 39.47
CA ILE A 731 5.30 -28.22 39.22
C ILE A 731 6.16 -29.32 38.60
N ASN A 732 6.03 -30.56 39.12
CA ASN A 732 6.82 -31.72 38.70
C ASN A 732 6.64 -32.05 37.21
N GLY A 733 7.76 -32.30 36.52
CA GLY A 733 7.76 -32.56 35.08
C GLY A 733 7.18 -33.93 34.71
N LYS A 734 6.04 -33.92 33.99
CA LYS A 734 5.60 -34.95 33.02
C LYS A 734 4.31 -34.53 32.30
N THR A 735 4.42 -33.77 31.20
CA THR A 735 3.43 -33.69 30.09
C THR A 735 3.93 -32.70 29.03
N ASN A 736 4.57 -33.21 27.98
CA ASN A 736 4.67 -32.60 26.64
C ASN A 736 5.37 -33.54 25.65
N GLU A 737 4.98 -34.81 25.64
CA GLU A 737 5.24 -35.68 24.48
C GLU A 737 4.09 -35.49 23.47
N PRO A 738 4.38 -35.52 22.15
CA PRO A 738 3.35 -35.28 21.15
C PRO A 738 2.37 -36.45 21.08
N CYS A 739 1.07 -36.17 21.25
CA CYS A 739 0.02 -37.13 20.89
C CYS A 739 -0.01 -37.29 19.36
N ILE A 740 0.79 -38.23 18.85
CA ILE A 740 0.74 -38.68 17.46
C ILE A 740 -0.56 -39.47 17.28
N ALA A 741 -1.61 -38.79 16.82
CA ALA A 741 -2.83 -39.43 16.37
C ALA A 741 -2.57 -40.18 15.05
N LEU A 742 -2.11 -41.42 15.16
CA LEU A 742 -2.02 -42.35 14.04
C LEU A 742 -3.44 -42.70 13.55
N LEU A 743 -3.87 -42.03 12.47
CA LEU A 743 -4.93 -42.57 11.62
C LEU A 743 -4.39 -43.80 10.90
N SER A 744 -4.71 -44.98 11.46
CA SER A 744 -4.42 -46.27 10.85
C SER A 744 -5.58 -46.67 9.95
N GLU A 745 -5.47 -46.40 8.66
CA GLU A 745 -6.32 -47.06 7.67
C GLU A 745 -6.00 -48.55 7.66
N SER A 746 -6.98 -49.39 8.00
CA SER A 746 -6.82 -50.84 8.17
C SER A 746 -6.85 -51.60 6.83
N GLY A 747 -5.90 -51.26 5.94
CA GLY A 747 -5.65 -52.00 4.71
C GLY A 747 -5.06 -53.39 4.97
N TRP A 748 -5.83 -54.44 4.64
CA TRP A 748 -5.47 -55.84 4.87
C TRP A 748 -4.51 -56.38 3.78
N CYS A 749 -3.27 -56.74 4.13
CA CYS A 749 -2.49 -57.77 3.40
C CYS A 749 -1.25 -58.25 4.21
N PRO A 750 -0.78 -59.51 4.06
CA PRO A 750 0.21 -60.11 4.97
C PRO A 750 1.69 -60.05 4.53
N LYS A 751 2.55 -60.01 5.56
CA LYS A 751 4.02 -60.14 5.62
C LYS A 751 4.75 -60.89 4.48
N GLN A 752 5.93 -60.36 4.12
CA GLN A 752 7.15 -61.17 3.94
C GLN A 752 8.37 -60.53 4.66
N ASN A 753 9.49 -61.24 4.71
CA ASN A 753 10.61 -61.03 5.65
C ASN A 753 11.80 -60.24 5.08
N SER A 754 12.77 -59.98 5.98
CA SER A 754 14.13 -59.42 5.81
C SER A 754 14.25 -57.88 5.93
N GLY A 755 15.38 -57.34 6.42
CA GLY A 755 16.50 -58.02 7.08
C GLY A 755 17.85 -57.28 6.96
N ALA A 756 18.71 -57.46 7.96
CA ALA A 756 20.08 -56.92 8.05
C ALA A 756 20.21 -55.38 8.28
N SER A 757 21.43 -54.97 8.61
CA SER A 757 21.80 -53.70 9.22
C SER A 757 22.99 -53.05 8.50
N VAL A 758 23.15 -51.73 8.60
CA VAL A 758 24.43 -51.02 8.33
C VAL A 758 24.74 -50.07 9.48
N GLN A 759 26.03 -49.85 9.74
CA GLN A 759 26.58 -49.22 10.95
C GLN A 759 26.64 -47.68 10.86
N SER A 760 26.61 -47.02 12.02
CA SER A 760 26.95 -45.61 12.17
C SER A 760 28.46 -45.37 12.08
N TRP A 761 28.87 -44.29 11.41
CA TRP A 761 30.20 -43.71 11.57
C TRP A 761 30.08 -42.26 12.06
N SER A 762 30.83 -41.91 13.10
CA SER A 762 30.89 -40.56 13.66
C SER A 762 32.24 -39.92 13.37
N LEU A 763 32.26 -38.66 12.91
CA LEU A 763 33.50 -37.90 12.73
C LEU A 763 33.46 -36.61 13.56
N LYS A 764 34.43 -36.44 14.46
CA LYS A 764 34.64 -35.20 15.22
C LYS A 764 35.60 -34.29 14.45
N VAL A 765 35.20 -33.06 14.19
CA VAL A 765 36.11 -32.02 13.69
C VAL A 765 36.77 -31.33 14.89
N LYS A 766 38.11 -31.18 14.86
CA LYS A 766 38.87 -30.32 15.77
C LYS A 766 39.26 -29.03 15.05
N SER A 767 39.25 -27.91 15.77
CA SER A 767 39.81 -26.64 15.31
C SER A 767 41.34 -26.63 15.42
N CYS A 768 42.02 -26.14 14.38
CA CYS A 768 43.36 -25.57 14.46
C CYS A 768 43.36 -24.25 13.69
N ALA A 769 44.08 -23.25 14.19
CA ALA A 769 44.33 -22.00 13.49
C ALA A 769 45.77 -21.98 12.97
N ASN A 770 46.01 -21.42 11.79
CA ASN A 770 47.17 -20.57 11.54
C ASN A 770 47.08 -19.80 10.21
N THR A 771 47.49 -18.54 10.32
CA THR A 771 48.06 -17.62 9.33
C THR A 771 48.26 -18.13 7.89
N THR A 772 47.55 -17.52 6.93
CA THR A 772 47.89 -17.62 5.50
C THR A 772 48.80 -16.46 5.09
N VAL A 773 49.97 -16.76 4.51
CA VAL A 773 50.85 -15.78 3.87
C VAL A 773 50.46 -15.69 2.39
N PHE A 774 50.29 -14.47 1.87
CA PHE A 774 50.08 -14.25 0.43
C PHE A 774 51.42 -14.12 -0.30
N GLU A 775 51.79 -15.13 -1.09
CA GLU A 775 52.80 -14.96 -2.14
C GLU A 775 52.20 -14.17 -3.31
N ILE A 776 52.91 -13.14 -3.79
CA ILE A 776 52.50 -12.36 -4.96
C ILE A 776 53.17 -12.95 -6.21
N GLN A 777 52.41 -13.74 -6.97
CA GLN A 777 52.89 -14.29 -8.24
C GLN A 777 52.98 -13.19 -9.31
N LYS A 778 54.14 -13.09 -9.96
CA LYS A 778 54.56 -11.93 -10.77
C LYS A 778 54.00 -11.97 -12.20
N TRP A 779 52.83 -11.37 -12.43
CA TRP A 779 52.29 -11.16 -13.77
C TRP A 779 52.91 -9.93 -14.46
N GLY A 780 53.43 -10.11 -15.67
CA GLY A 780 54.04 -9.05 -16.48
C GLY A 780 53.05 -8.45 -17.48
N GLY A 781 52.88 -7.13 -17.44
CA GLY A 781 52.03 -6.36 -18.36
C GLY A 781 51.75 -4.97 -17.79
N GLU A 782 52.13 -3.91 -18.50
CA GLU A 782 52.06 -2.54 -17.95
C GLU A 782 50.64 -1.98 -17.93
N CYS A 783 49.89 -2.23 -16.85
CA CYS A 783 48.60 -1.62 -16.63
C CYS A 783 48.74 -0.17 -16.13
N TRP A 784 48.79 0.78 -17.07
CA TRP A 784 48.77 2.23 -16.80
C TRP A 784 47.58 2.65 -15.90
N ILE A 785 46.42 2.01 -16.08
CA ILE A 785 45.19 2.24 -15.31
C ILE A 785 45.44 2.06 -13.80
N TRP A 786 46.13 1.00 -13.37
CA TRP A 786 46.43 0.79 -11.94
C TRP A 786 47.40 1.84 -11.36
N LYS A 787 48.39 2.30 -12.14
CA LYS A 787 49.28 3.42 -11.74
C LYS A 787 48.47 4.72 -11.58
N THR A 788 47.48 4.97 -12.44
CA THR A 788 46.60 6.14 -12.37
C THR A 788 45.62 6.05 -11.19
N ILE A 789 45.01 4.88 -10.94
CA ILE A 789 44.12 4.66 -9.78
C ILE A 789 44.87 4.88 -8.46
N LEU A 790 46.09 4.34 -8.30
CA LEU A 790 46.89 4.57 -7.10
C LEU A 790 47.23 6.05 -6.89
N LYS A 791 47.56 6.79 -7.97
CA LYS A 791 47.78 8.24 -7.91
C LYS A 791 46.52 8.99 -7.46
N VAL A 792 45.36 8.68 -8.01
CA VAL A 792 44.07 9.31 -7.64
C VAL A 792 43.74 9.05 -6.17
N ILE A 793 43.88 7.81 -5.70
CA ILE A 793 43.63 7.44 -4.29
C ILE A 793 44.58 8.20 -3.34
N MET A 794 45.88 8.26 -3.66
CA MET A 794 46.86 9.01 -2.85
C MET A 794 46.63 10.53 -2.89
N ALA A 795 46.20 11.08 -4.03
CA ALA A 795 45.86 12.50 -4.17
C ALA A 795 44.58 12.87 -3.39
N MET A 796 43.52 12.06 -3.47
CA MET A 796 42.30 12.26 -2.67
C MET A 796 42.59 12.14 -1.17
N LYS A 797 43.44 11.19 -0.77
CA LYS A 797 43.87 11.06 0.64
C LYS A 797 44.66 12.27 1.13
N ARG A 798 45.46 12.93 0.27
CA ARG A 798 46.07 14.23 0.56
C ARG A 798 45.03 15.35 0.66
N PHE A 799 44.15 15.48 -0.33
CA PHE A 799 43.15 16.55 -0.38
C PHE A 799 42.22 16.53 0.85
N MET A 800 41.80 15.34 1.30
CA MET A 800 41.00 15.17 2.52
C MET A 800 41.81 15.31 3.82
N SER A 801 43.14 15.19 3.79
CA SER A 801 44.00 15.43 4.97
C SER A 801 44.26 16.91 5.27
N CYS A 802 44.03 17.81 4.30
CA CYS A 802 44.08 19.26 4.49
C CYS A 802 42.75 19.76 5.08
N GLY A 803 42.57 19.57 6.38
CA GLY A 803 41.32 19.86 7.09
C GLY A 803 40.76 21.27 6.90
N PHE A 804 39.45 21.37 6.71
CA PHE A 804 38.69 22.62 6.54
C PHE A 804 38.68 23.46 7.85
N ASN A 805 39.73 24.27 8.07
CA ASN A 805 39.82 25.09 9.27
C ASN A 805 39.00 26.39 9.13
N LYS A 806 37.91 26.48 9.89
CA LYS A 806 36.72 27.31 9.63
C LYS A 806 36.86 28.83 9.93
N ARG A 807 38.07 29.42 9.85
CA ARG A 807 38.34 30.81 10.30
C ARG A 807 39.13 31.74 9.37
N HIS A 808 39.78 31.28 8.30
CA HIS A 808 40.43 32.17 7.32
C HIS A 808 40.03 31.79 5.89
N GLY A 809 39.50 32.77 5.14
CA GLY A 809 39.02 32.56 3.78
C GLY A 809 40.17 32.34 2.79
N TYR A 810 40.17 31.19 2.12
CA TYR A 810 41.09 30.92 1.00
C TYR A 810 40.67 31.74 -0.23
N SER A 811 41.62 32.42 -0.88
CA SER A 811 41.33 33.13 -2.12
C SER A 811 41.10 32.15 -3.28
N SER A 812 40.08 32.42 -4.09
CA SER A 812 39.65 31.56 -5.21
C SER A 812 40.77 31.25 -6.21
N VAL A 813 41.68 32.21 -6.41
CA VAL A 813 42.86 32.09 -7.30
C VAL A 813 43.78 30.93 -6.89
N LYS A 814 43.92 30.64 -5.58
CA LYS A 814 44.78 29.55 -5.10
C LYS A 814 44.17 28.19 -5.42
N LEU A 815 42.86 28.03 -5.16
CA LEU A 815 42.11 26.80 -5.45
C LEU A 815 42.08 26.47 -6.95
N VAL A 816 41.98 27.49 -7.82
CA VAL A 816 42.06 27.32 -9.28
C VAL A 816 43.44 26.80 -9.71
N ARG A 817 44.54 27.36 -9.18
CA ARG A 817 45.90 26.87 -9.48
C ARG A 817 46.13 25.45 -8.98
N GLU A 818 45.62 25.11 -7.80
CA GLU A 818 45.72 23.75 -7.25
C GLU A 818 44.92 22.74 -8.10
N LYS A 819 43.73 23.11 -8.59
CA LYS A 819 42.95 22.33 -9.56
C LYS A 819 43.67 22.14 -10.90
N GLU A 820 44.31 23.18 -11.44
CA GLU A 820 45.02 23.13 -12.73
C GLU A 820 46.34 22.34 -12.64
N ASN A 821 47.04 22.41 -11.52
CA ASN A 821 48.19 21.54 -11.26
C ASN A 821 47.78 20.08 -11.10
N TRP A 822 46.67 19.79 -10.40
CA TRP A 822 46.12 18.43 -10.31
C TRP A 822 45.79 17.83 -11.68
N ILE A 823 45.21 18.62 -12.61
CA ILE A 823 44.99 18.19 -14.00
C ILE A 823 46.31 17.82 -14.69
N ARG A 824 47.39 18.58 -14.46
CA ARG A 824 48.74 18.31 -15.01
C ARG A 824 49.46 17.11 -14.38
N GLU A 825 49.12 16.71 -13.16
CA GLU A 825 49.69 15.52 -12.50
C GLU A 825 48.98 14.20 -12.89
N VAL A 826 47.70 14.29 -13.26
CA VAL A 826 46.82 13.13 -13.53
C VAL A 826 46.75 12.75 -15.01
N PHE A 827 46.75 13.72 -15.94
CA PHE A 827 46.56 13.47 -17.37
C PHE A 827 47.87 13.59 -18.17
N PRO A 828 48.01 12.90 -19.33
CA PRO A 828 49.10 13.14 -20.27
C PRO A 828 49.17 14.62 -20.67
N SER A 829 50.38 15.16 -20.88
CA SER A 829 50.60 16.61 -21.01
C SER A 829 49.80 17.26 -22.15
N ASP A 830 49.69 16.59 -23.29
CA ASP A 830 48.91 17.07 -24.44
C ASP A 830 47.40 17.10 -24.18
N MET A 831 46.90 16.31 -23.22
CA MET A 831 45.51 16.27 -22.78
C MET A 831 45.28 17.25 -21.62
N ALA A 832 46.21 17.32 -20.67
CA ALA A 832 46.18 18.22 -19.53
C ALA A 832 46.09 19.69 -19.96
N GLU A 833 46.94 20.15 -20.87
CA GLU A 833 46.91 21.55 -21.35
C GLU A 833 45.60 21.90 -22.07
N LYS A 834 45.00 20.95 -22.82
CA LYS A 834 43.68 21.15 -23.44
C LYS A 834 42.59 21.34 -22.39
N ILE A 835 42.59 20.53 -21.33
CA ILE A 835 41.62 20.62 -20.23
C ILE A 835 41.82 21.93 -19.43
N VAL A 836 43.07 22.31 -19.12
CA VAL A 836 43.39 23.59 -18.45
C VAL A 836 42.97 24.79 -19.30
N HIS A 837 43.16 24.75 -20.63
CA HIS A 837 42.75 25.85 -21.52
C HIS A 837 41.21 26.00 -21.62
N ILE A 838 40.46 24.90 -21.52
CA ILE A 838 38.98 24.93 -21.44
C ILE A 838 38.53 25.48 -20.08
N ASN A 839 39.11 24.98 -18.98
CA ASN A 839 38.77 25.37 -17.60
C ASN A 839 39.02 26.88 -17.34
N SER A 840 40.16 27.40 -17.81
CA SER A 840 40.49 28.83 -17.70
C SER A 840 39.55 29.74 -18.51
N ARG A 841 39.13 29.32 -19.73
CA ARG A 841 38.09 30.03 -20.50
C ARG A 841 36.73 30.05 -19.79
N ALA A 842 36.31 28.94 -19.17
CA ALA A 842 35.04 28.89 -18.44
C ALA A 842 35.03 29.84 -17.22
N ASN A 843 36.12 29.87 -16.45
CA ASN A 843 36.27 30.79 -15.31
C ASN A 843 36.23 32.27 -15.73
N ALA A 844 36.77 32.61 -16.91
CA ALA A 844 36.72 33.97 -17.45
C ALA A 844 35.30 34.45 -17.85
N VAL A 845 34.39 33.51 -18.16
CA VAL A 845 32.96 33.81 -18.40
C VAL A 845 32.23 33.99 -17.07
N ALA A 846 32.42 33.07 -16.11
CA ALA A 846 31.80 33.15 -14.78
C ALA A 846 32.17 34.45 -14.04
N GLY A 847 33.42 34.91 -14.17
CA GLY A 847 33.87 36.18 -13.57
C GLY A 847 33.17 37.44 -14.09
N ARG A 848 32.61 37.42 -15.31
CA ARG A 848 31.86 38.55 -15.88
C ARG A 848 30.38 38.57 -15.46
N LEU A 849 29.83 37.43 -15.04
CA LEU A 849 28.43 37.32 -14.61
C LEU A 849 28.20 37.69 -13.13
N MET A 850 29.26 37.84 -12.33
CA MET A 850 29.17 38.18 -10.90
C MET A 850 29.40 39.67 -10.59
N TRP A 851 29.40 40.55 -11.59
CA TRP A 851 29.67 41.99 -11.43
C TRP A 851 28.63 42.87 -12.17
N TRP A 852 27.36 42.73 -11.80
CA TRP A 852 26.34 43.75 -12.04
C TRP A 852 25.53 43.96 -10.74
N PRO A 853 25.39 45.19 -10.20
CA PRO A 853 25.06 45.34 -8.78
C PRO A 853 23.57 45.37 -8.46
N LEU A 854 23.24 44.93 -7.23
CA LEU A 854 22.04 45.34 -6.50
C LEU A 854 22.29 46.71 -5.88
N GLU A 855 21.38 47.67 -6.04
CA GLU A 855 21.29 48.82 -5.14
C GLU A 855 19.88 49.40 -5.08
N GLN A 856 19.45 49.75 -3.85
CA GLN A 856 18.20 50.48 -3.50
C GLN A 856 16.89 49.75 -3.83
N GLY A 857 15.85 49.76 -2.98
CA GLY A 857 15.64 50.48 -1.73
C GLY A 857 14.13 50.72 -1.59
N ALA A 858 13.52 50.34 -0.45
CA ALA A 858 12.06 50.26 -0.34
C ALA A 858 11.33 51.61 -0.43
N THR A 859 10.13 51.62 -1.04
CA THR A 859 9.03 52.55 -0.71
C THR A 859 7.67 51.98 -1.16
N SER A 860 6.59 52.70 -0.91
CA SER A 860 5.21 52.20 -0.88
C SER A 860 4.29 52.77 -1.98
N TYR A 861 2.98 52.48 -1.86
CA TYR A 861 1.82 52.96 -2.65
C TYR A 861 1.39 52.17 -3.90
N SER A 862 0.22 52.56 -4.41
CA SER A 862 -0.84 51.67 -4.91
C SER A 862 -1.28 51.94 -6.35
N SER A 863 -2.10 51.01 -6.87
CA SER A 863 -3.18 51.23 -7.87
C SER A 863 -2.81 51.58 -9.33
N ILE A 864 -3.84 51.46 -10.21
CA ILE A 864 -3.86 51.72 -11.67
C ILE A 864 -3.17 50.58 -12.47
N GLU A 865 -3.83 49.68 -13.21
CA GLU A 865 -4.91 49.71 -14.25
C GLU A 865 -4.43 49.80 -15.71
N SER A 866 -4.89 48.83 -16.51
CA SER A 866 -4.99 48.84 -18.00
C SER A 866 -3.70 48.86 -18.84
N GLY A 867 -3.76 48.36 -20.09
CA GLY A 867 -2.63 48.39 -21.04
C GLY A 867 -2.58 47.25 -22.07
N THR A 868 -3.51 47.27 -23.04
CA THR A 868 -3.65 46.30 -24.14
C THR A 868 -2.56 46.38 -25.23
N ASN A 869 -2.46 45.31 -26.07
CA ASN A 869 -1.93 45.29 -27.46
C ASN A 869 -0.39 45.37 -27.69
N GLU A 870 0.23 44.80 -28.74
CA GLU A 870 -0.09 43.67 -29.65
C GLU A 870 1.19 43.21 -30.42
N MET A 871 1.04 42.40 -31.50
CA MET A 871 2.05 41.86 -32.44
C MET A 871 3.24 42.80 -32.84
N THR A 872 4.41 42.35 -33.33
CA THR A 872 4.66 41.37 -34.42
C THR A 872 6.16 40.94 -34.51
N MET A 873 6.50 39.91 -35.30
CA MET A 873 7.89 39.53 -35.65
C MET A 873 8.45 40.22 -36.91
N VAL A 874 9.73 40.61 -36.89
CA VAL A 874 10.63 40.75 -38.07
C VAL A 874 12.04 40.23 -37.69
N ASN A 875 12.93 39.99 -38.68
CA ASN A 875 14.06 39.04 -38.61
C ASN A 875 15.42 39.64 -39.05
N GLN A 876 16.51 38.91 -38.75
CA GLN A 876 17.88 38.93 -39.32
C GLN A 876 18.98 39.87 -38.77
N ARG A 877 20.22 39.34 -38.88
CA ARG A 877 21.58 39.96 -38.85
C ARG A 877 22.19 40.31 -37.48
N GLU A 878 23.50 40.18 -37.25
CA GLU A 878 24.60 39.43 -37.93
C GLU A 878 25.84 39.37 -37.00
N ILE A 879 26.58 38.25 -36.98
CA ILE A 879 28.06 38.13 -36.75
C ILE A 879 28.60 38.50 -35.32
N PRO A 880 29.73 37.94 -34.83
CA PRO A 880 30.57 36.84 -35.34
C PRO A 880 30.47 35.53 -34.53
#